data_AF-A0A8J4SQ15-F1
#
_entry.id   AF-A0A8J4SQ15-F1
#
_cell.length_a   1.000
_cell.length_b   1.000
_cell.length_c   1.000
_cell.angle_alpha   90.00
_cell.angle_beta   90.00
_cell.angle_gamma   90.00
#
_symmetry.space_group_name_H-M   'P 1'
#
loop_
_entity.id
_entity.type
_entity.pdbx_description
1 polymer ?
#
loop_
_entity_poly.entity_id
_entity_poly.type
_entity_poly.pdbx_seq_one_letter_code
_entity_poly.pdbx_strand_id
1 'polypeptide(L)'
;MPLIRNETIKMVKKKRLYIIFIVLAVLVPMFTYAQMKSAENNRDKFGGDWRLELQQAITDNQNSLGSDRVPEEYKKYRTVYIQQMQYYLENDINPKEPGGVTFTREFMNNAVGLFIPLLIMAIASDLVSGERTTGTIKMLLTRPVKRWKVLLSKLITLIMFVSIIVVSAYIICYVISGAVFGYKGFGMPIFTGFKVVGTDVDMSAVHAVDQWLYMLMQAGLICTSASGLHHLVWEIVDNAVDEHLAKFCSKIDITLHKDGLRIVLKDERSGNQDEYMYEGGASQFVAFLNENKDVLHDVIHFYAEKDDIEVEVAIQYNAGYTETLASFVNSIPTRGGGTHETGFRAAYTRVMNDYARRTSMIKEKDKNLEGNDLREGMMAVISVKMSEVEFVGQTKDQLGSASARSAVDSVVSENIQRFLEENPQVAQTLIRKAVQASRAREAARKARDEMRTGKKRSESSNLNGKLTPAQSKDFTRNELFIVEGDSAGGSAKQGRDSKIQAILPLKGKPLNPEKAKLADILKNEEYRAITSAIGAGIGTEFAVEDSNYSKIIIMTDADTDGAHIQVLLLTFFYRYMKPLIDAGKIYIAQPPLYKLTRKSGKMASVRYAWTDEELANYMKEFGNNVELQRYKGLGEMNPDQLWETTMNPETRALLKVEIVDAAKAERRVSTLMGDKVDPRKRWIVENVDFTEYEE
;
A
#
# COMPACT_ATOMS: atom_id res chain seq x y z
N MET A 1 -3.17 5.55 37.79
CA MET A 1 -2.77 6.76 38.54
C MET A 1 -1.99 6.48 39.82
N PRO A 2 -2.48 5.71 40.83
CA PRO A 2 -1.75 5.54 42.11
C PRO A 2 -0.42 4.79 41.97
N LEU A 3 -0.37 3.79 41.09
CA LEU A 3 0.84 3.02 40.76
C LEU A 3 1.91 3.88 40.09
N ILE A 4 1.52 4.69 39.10
CA ILE A 4 2.41 5.63 38.40
C ILE A 4 3.00 6.61 39.41
N ARG A 5 2.17 7.25 40.23
CA ARG A 5 2.63 8.17 41.29
C ARG A 5 3.63 7.51 42.25
N ASN A 6 3.41 6.25 42.62
CA ASN A 6 4.32 5.51 43.48
C ASN A 6 5.68 5.27 42.81
N GLU A 7 5.69 4.82 41.55
CA GLU A 7 6.92 4.62 40.77
C GLU A 7 7.64 5.95 40.52
N THR A 8 6.91 7.04 40.24
CA THR A 8 7.47 8.38 40.09
C THR A 8 8.20 8.84 41.36
N ILE A 9 7.59 8.70 42.54
CA ILE A 9 8.20 9.11 43.81
C ILE A 9 9.49 8.33 44.11
N LYS A 10 9.53 7.04 43.76
CA LYS A 10 10.74 6.22 43.92
C LYS A 10 11.87 6.69 43.03
N MET A 11 11.54 7.06 41.80
CA MET A 11 12.50 7.53 40.81
C MET A 11 13.13 8.88 41.20
N VAL A 12 12.34 9.85 41.67
CA VAL A 12 12.86 11.18 42.08
C VAL A 12 13.86 11.11 43.25
N LYS A 13 13.74 10.11 44.13
CA LYS A 13 14.60 9.96 45.32
C LYS A 13 15.97 9.35 45.02
N LYS A 14 16.21 8.83 43.81
CA LYS A 14 17.46 8.12 43.48
C LYS A 14 18.57 9.09 43.07
N LYS A 15 19.65 9.13 43.85
CA LYS A 15 20.85 9.96 43.58
C LYS A 15 21.49 9.69 42.22
N ARG A 16 21.43 8.46 41.70
CA ARG A 16 21.99 8.10 40.38
C ARG A 16 21.31 8.82 39.21
N LEU A 17 20.03 9.16 39.34
CA LEU A 17 19.30 9.90 38.29
C LEU A 17 19.85 11.32 38.11
N TYR A 18 20.22 11.98 39.22
CA TYR A 18 20.87 13.29 39.19
C TYR A 18 22.26 13.22 38.56
N ILE A 19 23.02 12.14 38.81
CA ILE A 19 24.32 11.93 38.16
C ILE A 19 24.15 11.80 36.64
N ILE A 20 23.18 11.00 36.19
CA ILE A 20 22.92 10.83 34.76
C ILE A 20 22.45 12.14 34.12
N PHE A 21 21.62 12.91 34.83
CA PHE A 21 21.22 14.24 34.40
C PHE A 21 22.41 15.20 34.28
N ILE A 22 23.33 15.20 35.26
CA ILE A 22 24.57 16.01 35.22
C ILE A 22 25.46 15.60 34.05
N VAL A 23 25.60 14.29 33.78
CA VAL A 23 26.35 13.79 32.62
C VAL A 23 25.75 14.33 31.31
N LEU A 24 24.42 14.23 31.15
CA LEU A 24 23.71 14.73 29.97
C LEU A 24 23.74 16.26 29.84
N ALA A 25 23.65 16.99 30.95
CA ALA A 25 23.58 18.44 30.96
C ALA A 25 24.94 19.13 30.94
N VAL A 26 26.04 18.43 31.23
CA VAL A 26 27.39 19.02 31.37
C VAL A 26 28.44 18.34 30.51
N LEU A 27 28.58 17.00 30.57
CA LEU A 27 29.62 16.30 29.80
C LEU A 27 29.32 16.26 28.31
N VAL A 28 28.07 16.00 27.92
CA VAL A 28 27.68 15.96 26.51
C VAL A 28 27.82 17.34 25.85
N PRO A 29 27.36 18.46 26.45
CA PRO A 29 27.60 19.79 25.88
C PRO A 29 29.09 20.15 25.83
N MET A 30 29.89 19.78 26.82
CA MET A 30 31.35 20.02 26.79
C MET A 30 32.04 19.24 25.66
N PHE A 31 31.63 17.98 25.44
CA PHE A 31 32.14 17.17 24.34
C PHE A 31 31.75 17.76 22.98
N THR A 32 30.49 18.16 22.81
CA THR A 32 30.01 18.87 21.61
C THR A 32 30.77 20.18 21.40
N TYR A 33 31.00 20.95 22.47
CA TYR A 33 31.78 22.19 22.42
C TYR A 33 33.22 21.94 21.96
N ALA A 34 33.89 20.93 22.53
CA ALA A 34 35.25 20.57 22.16
C ALA A 34 35.36 20.12 20.69
N GLN A 35 34.39 19.35 20.21
CA GLN A 35 34.33 18.96 18.79
C GLN A 35 34.15 20.17 17.88
N MET A 36 33.22 21.08 18.21
CA MET A 36 32.97 22.27 17.41
C MET A 36 34.18 23.22 17.39
N LYS A 37 34.82 23.46 18.54
CA LYS A 37 36.00 24.31 18.63
C LYS A 37 37.23 23.72 17.92
N SER A 38 37.35 22.39 17.93
CA SER A 38 38.35 21.68 17.13
C SER A 38 38.10 21.85 15.62
N ALA A 39 36.84 21.79 15.20
CA ALA A 39 36.44 22.04 13.81
C ALA A 39 36.66 23.50 13.39
N GLU A 40 36.44 24.46 14.29
CA GLU A 40 36.68 25.89 14.07
C GLU A 40 38.18 26.21 13.94
N ASN A 41 39.01 25.75 14.88
CA ASN A 41 40.47 25.92 14.81
C ASN A 41 41.11 25.29 13.56
N ASN A 42 40.54 24.21 13.05
CA ASN A 42 40.98 23.61 11.80
C ASN A 42 40.56 24.42 10.56
N ARG A 43 39.52 25.26 10.65
CA ARG A 43 39.08 26.14 9.55
C ARG A 43 39.91 27.42 9.46
N ASP A 44 40.22 28.06 10.59
CA ASP A 44 41.05 29.28 10.62
C ASP A 44 42.46 29.06 10.03
N LYS A 45 42.97 27.83 10.08
CA LYS A 45 44.23 27.45 9.41
C LYS A 45 44.18 27.50 7.88
N PHE A 46 43.00 27.45 7.27
CA PHE A 46 42.82 27.47 5.80
C PHE A 46 42.23 28.79 5.27
N GLY A 47 41.87 29.74 6.15
CA GLY A 47 41.67 31.16 5.80
C GLY A 47 40.73 31.46 4.61
N GLY A 48 39.73 30.62 4.35
CA GLY A 48 38.82 30.78 3.21
C GLY A 48 37.62 31.66 3.51
N ASP A 49 37.29 32.59 2.60
CA ASP A 49 35.99 33.28 2.58
C ASP A 49 34.90 32.23 2.31
N TRP A 50 34.01 32.01 3.28
CA TRP A 50 32.96 30.99 3.21
C TRP A 50 32.06 31.17 1.99
N ARG A 51 31.86 32.41 1.51
CA ARG A 51 31.07 32.68 0.30
C ARG A 51 31.80 32.17 -0.94
N LEU A 52 33.12 32.38 -1.00
CA LEU A 52 33.96 31.92 -2.09
C LEU A 52 34.03 30.38 -2.10
N GLU A 53 34.17 29.75 -0.93
CA GLU A 53 34.14 28.29 -0.80
C GLU A 53 32.78 27.71 -1.22
N LEU A 54 31.68 28.35 -0.86
CA LEU A 54 30.34 27.90 -1.22
C LEU A 54 30.09 28.04 -2.73
N GLN A 55 30.53 29.16 -3.32
CA GLN A 55 30.49 29.38 -4.77
C GLN A 55 31.36 28.37 -5.52
N GLN A 56 32.55 28.04 -5.02
CA GLN A 56 33.42 27.03 -5.59
C GLN A 56 32.80 25.63 -5.47
N ALA A 57 32.22 25.29 -4.32
CA ALA A 57 31.54 24.01 -4.12
C ALA A 57 30.30 23.86 -5.01
N ILE A 58 29.54 24.94 -5.22
CA ILE A 58 28.42 24.97 -6.19
C ILE A 58 28.96 24.68 -7.59
N THR A 59 30.02 25.38 -8.00
CA THR A 59 30.63 25.23 -9.33
C THR A 59 31.17 23.81 -9.55
N ASP A 60 31.87 23.24 -8.57
CA ASP A 60 32.43 21.89 -8.65
C ASP A 60 31.34 20.81 -8.71
N ASN A 61 30.25 20.98 -7.95
CA ASN A 61 29.11 20.07 -7.98
C ASN A 61 28.30 20.21 -9.28
N GLN A 62 28.17 21.40 -9.84
CA GLN A 62 27.55 21.64 -11.15
C GLN A 62 28.38 21.02 -12.27
N ASN A 63 29.70 21.19 -12.25
CA ASN A 63 30.62 20.56 -13.21
C ASN A 63 30.58 19.03 -13.11
N SER A 64 30.47 18.49 -11.89
CA SER A 64 30.33 17.05 -11.65
C SER A 64 28.99 16.49 -12.15
N LEU A 65 27.92 17.29 -12.13
CA LEU A 65 26.60 16.91 -12.66
C LEU A 65 26.61 16.76 -14.19
N GLY A 66 27.46 17.53 -14.88
CA GLY A 66 27.68 17.45 -16.32
C GLY A 66 28.60 16.30 -16.76
N SER A 67 29.12 15.50 -15.83
CA SER A 67 29.94 14.33 -16.15
C SER A 67 29.07 13.06 -16.31
N ASP A 68 29.18 12.38 -17.45
CA ASP A 68 28.45 11.14 -17.78
C ASP A 68 28.71 9.95 -16.83
N ARG A 69 29.64 10.10 -15.88
CA ARG A 69 30.02 9.04 -14.93
C ARG A 69 29.19 9.00 -13.65
N VAL A 70 28.28 9.96 -13.41
CA VAL A 70 27.47 10.03 -12.18
C VAL A 70 26.10 9.37 -12.42
N PRO A 71 25.69 8.34 -11.66
CA PRO A 71 24.38 7.71 -11.81
C PRO A 71 23.23 8.68 -11.54
N GLU A 72 22.10 8.49 -12.23
CA GLU A 72 20.99 9.46 -12.24
C GLU A 72 20.32 9.68 -10.88
N GLU A 73 20.29 8.64 -10.04
CA GLU A 73 19.83 8.73 -8.65
C GLU A 73 20.71 9.68 -7.82
N TYR A 74 22.02 9.74 -8.09
CA TYR A 74 22.96 10.63 -7.40
C TYR A 74 22.95 12.06 -7.96
N LYS A 75 22.60 12.24 -9.25
CA LYS A 75 22.41 13.58 -9.83
C LYS A 75 21.25 14.32 -9.16
N LYS A 76 20.17 13.60 -8.83
CA LYS A 76 19.02 14.12 -8.07
C LYS A 76 19.43 14.64 -6.69
N TYR A 77 20.22 13.87 -5.94
CA TYR A 77 20.74 14.29 -4.63
C TYR A 77 21.67 15.50 -4.73
N ARG A 78 22.57 15.52 -5.73
CA ARG A 78 23.49 16.65 -5.95
C ARG A 78 22.77 17.93 -6.38
N THR A 79 21.72 17.84 -7.18
CA THR A 79 20.91 18.99 -7.62
C THR A 79 20.26 19.68 -6.43
N VAL A 80 19.67 18.90 -5.52
CA VAL A 80 19.13 19.41 -4.24
C VAL A 80 20.22 20.08 -3.40
N TYR A 81 21.40 19.46 -3.32
CA TYR A 81 22.52 19.98 -2.54
C TYR A 81 23.06 21.32 -3.09
N ILE A 82 23.15 21.45 -4.42
CA ILE A 82 23.54 22.71 -5.09
C ILE A 82 22.54 23.82 -4.78
N GLN A 83 21.25 23.53 -4.89
CA GLN A 83 20.19 24.49 -4.62
C GLN A 83 20.15 24.95 -3.16
N GLN A 84 20.41 24.06 -2.20
CA GLN A 84 20.57 24.44 -0.79
C GLN A 84 21.74 25.41 -0.60
N MET A 85 22.89 25.13 -1.22
CA MET A 85 24.05 26.02 -1.16
C MET A 85 23.77 27.39 -1.81
N GLN A 86 23.00 27.42 -2.91
CA GLN A 86 22.55 28.67 -3.55
C GLN A 86 21.63 29.48 -2.62
N TYR A 87 20.66 28.83 -1.98
CA TYR A 87 19.78 29.49 -1.00
C TYR A 87 20.57 30.12 0.16
N TYR A 88 21.57 29.41 0.69
CA TYR A 88 22.43 29.93 1.74
C TYR A 88 23.25 31.16 1.29
N LEU A 89 23.71 31.17 0.03
CA LEU A 89 24.42 32.30 -0.56
C LEU A 89 23.50 33.52 -0.78
N GLU A 90 22.29 33.29 -1.30
CA GLU A 90 21.31 34.35 -1.61
C GLU A 90 20.74 35.03 -0.37
N ASN A 91 20.56 34.28 0.72
CA ASN A 91 20.01 34.79 1.98
C ASN A 91 21.09 35.23 2.98
N ASP A 92 22.36 35.28 2.56
CA ASP A 92 23.53 35.60 3.38
C ASP A 92 23.64 34.75 4.67
N ILE A 93 23.28 33.48 4.58
CA ILE A 93 23.33 32.52 5.68
C ILE A 93 24.64 31.75 5.56
N ASN A 94 25.54 31.88 6.53
CA ASN A 94 26.76 31.08 6.56
C ASN A 94 26.46 29.67 7.11
N PRO A 95 26.43 28.61 6.27
CA PRO A 95 26.09 27.25 6.71
C PRO A 95 27.19 26.62 7.58
N LYS A 96 28.38 27.24 7.59
CA LYS A 96 29.53 26.80 8.35
C LYS A 96 29.71 27.61 9.63
N GLU A 97 28.99 28.71 9.86
CA GLU A 97 29.15 29.49 11.08
C GLU A 97 28.76 28.65 12.31
N PRO A 98 29.66 28.49 13.30
CA PRO A 98 29.33 27.78 14.54
C PRO A 98 28.33 28.62 15.36
N GLY A 99 27.05 28.49 15.04
CA GLY A 99 25.95 29.14 15.74
C GLY A 99 25.32 28.24 16.81
N GLY A 100 24.48 28.85 17.65
CA GLY A 100 23.81 28.12 18.73
C GLY A 100 22.94 26.95 18.23
N VAL A 101 22.38 27.08 17.02
CA VAL A 101 21.63 26.03 16.33
C VAL A 101 22.47 24.82 15.99
N THR A 102 23.66 25.04 15.44
CA THR A 102 24.59 23.98 15.04
C THR A 102 25.04 23.20 16.28
N PHE A 103 25.33 23.91 17.36
CA PHE A 103 25.65 23.31 18.65
C PHE A 103 24.52 22.45 19.21
N THR A 104 23.29 22.97 19.22
CA THR A 104 22.14 22.23 19.73
C THR A 104 21.81 21.01 18.85
N ARG A 105 22.00 21.09 17.51
CA ARG A 105 21.83 19.94 16.60
C ARG A 105 22.87 18.85 16.86
N GLU A 106 24.15 19.20 16.92
CA GLU A 106 25.23 18.23 17.16
C GLU A 106 25.13 17.62 18.56
N PHE A 107 24.73 18.41 19.56
CA PHE A 107 24.42 17.91 20.89
C PHE A 107 23.32 16.83 20.83
N MET A 108 22.22 17.09 20.11
CA MET A 108 21.11 16.14 20.01
C MET A 108 21.49 14.87 19.25
N ASN A 109 22.25 14.98 18.17
CA ASN A 109 22.75 13.80 17.44
C ASN A 109 23.60 12.89 18.34
N ASN A 110 24.52 13.50 19.09
CA ASN A 110 25.37 12.78 20.04
C ASN A 110 24.57 12.20 21.22
N ALA A 111 23.59 12.94 21.73
CA ALA A 111 22.71 12.49 22.82
C ALA A 111 21.81 11.33 22.41
N VAL A 112 21.19 11.41 21.22
CA VAL A 112 20.25 10.41 20.70
C VAL A 112 20.94 9.11 20.34
N GLY A 113 22.07 9.17 19.62
CA GLY A 113 22.75 7.98 19.11
C GLY A 113 23.36 7.10 20.21
N LEU A 114 23.82 7.68 21.32
CA LEU A 114 24.64 6.96 22.31
C LEU A 114 24.06 6.98 23.73
N PHE A 115 23.46 8.09 24.17
CA PHE A 115 23.08 8.27 25.57
C PHE A 115 21.63 7.89 25.89
N ILE A 116 20.68 8.14 24.98
CA ILE A 116 19.26 7.78 25.23
C ILE A 116 19.07 6.26 25.41
N PRO A 117 19.67 5.38 24.59
CA PRO A 117 19.55 3.93 24.80
C PRO A 117 20.15 3.47 26.15
N LEU A 118 21.32 4.02 26.53
CA LEU A 118 21.95 3.73 27.82
C LEU A 118 21.10 4.24 29.01
N LEU A 119 20.50 5.43 28.88
CA LEU A 119 19.59 6.01 29.85
C LEU A 119 18.34 5.13 30.06
N ILE A 120 17.71 4.70 28.96
CA ILE A 120 16.54 3.81 28.99
C ILE A 120 16.90 2.50 29.69
N MET A 121 18.02 1.87 29.32
CA MET A 121 18.47 0.62 29.94
C MET A 121 18.75 0.80 31.43
N ALA A 122 19.41 1.88 31.84
CA ALA A 122 19.70 2.18 33.23
C ALA A 122 18.41 2.39 34.05
N ILE A 123 17.47 3.21 33.55
CA ILE A 123 16.20 3.49 34.24
C ILE A 123 15.30 2.25 34.30
N ALA A 124 15.20 1.49 33.21
CA ALA A 124 14.41 0.27 33.16
C ALA A 124 14.94 -0.79 34.13
N SER A 125 16.26 -1.02 34.14
CA SER A 125 16.92 -1.93 35.09
C SER A 125 16.65 -1.51 36.55
N ASP A 126 16.65 -0.21 36.83
CA ASP A 126 16.40 0.34 38.15
C ASP A 126 14.94 0.25 38.60
N LEU A 127 13.98 0.37 37.68
CA LEU A 127 12.54 0.17 37.94
C LEU A 127 12.22 -1.29 38.20
N VAL A 128 12.89 -2.21 37.50
CA VAL A 128 12.73 -3.65 37.67
C VAL A 128 13.39 -4.13 38.97
N SER A 129 14.63 -3.72 39.25
CA SER A 129 15.34 -4.11 40.48
C SER A 129 14.74 -3.51 41.75
N GLY A 130 14.14 -2.31 41.68
CA GLY A 130 13.48 -1.63 42.80
C GLY A 130 12.19 -2.29 43.31
N GLU A 131 11.66 -3.25 42.56
CA GLU A 131 10.34 -3.86 42.80
C GLU A 131 10.25 -4.61 44.14
N ARG A 132 11.37 -5.21 44.58
CA ARG A 132 11.46 -5.92 45.88
C ARG A 132 11.85 -5.02 47.05
N THR A 133 12.66 -3.99 46.81
CA THR A 133 13.31 -3.20 47.87
C THR A 133 12.51 -1.99 48.34
N THR A 134 11.63 -1.43 47.51
CA THR A 134 10.95 -0.14 47.79
C THR A 134 9.43 -0.24 48.00
N GLY A 135 8.95 -1.39 48.47
CA GLY A 135 7.58 -1.51 48.98
C GLY A 135 6.48 -1.61 47.93
N THR A 136 6.78 -1.86 46.65
CA THR A 136 5.76 -2.21 45.63
C THR A 136 4.98 -3.45 46.07
N ILE A 137 5.68 -4.44 46.65
CA ILE A 137 5.09 -5.64 47.24
C ILE A 137 4.19 -5.30 48.43
N LYS A 138 4.59 -4.36 49.30
CA LYS A 138 3.77 -3.90 50.43
C LYS A 138 2.46 -3.24 49.97
N MET A 139 2.51 -2.49 48.86
CA MET A 139 1.32 -1.90 48.25
C MET A 139 0.41 -2.96 47.61
N LEU A 140 1.00 -3.96 46.93
CA LEU A 140 0.29 -5.10 46.34
C LEU A 140 -0.45 -5.94 47.38
N LEU A 141 0.12 -6.08 48.59
CA LEU A 141 -0.52 -6.78 49.72
C LEU A 141 -1.73 -6.01 50.28
N THR A 142 -1.68 -4.68 50.30
CA THR A 142 -2.80 -3.84 50.78
C THR A 142 -3.89 -3.61 49.74
N ARG A 143 -3.54 -3.65 48.44
CA ARG A 143 -4.46 -3.48 47.30
C ARG A 143 -3.98 -4.34 46.13
N PRO A 144 -4.54 -5.54 45.91
CA PRO A 144 -4.11 -6.41 44.83
C PRO A 144 -4.43 -5.78 43.48
N VAL A 145 -3.42 -5.69 42.63
CA VAL A 145 -3.55 -5.20 41.24
C VAL A 145 -2.89 -6.20 40.30
N LYS A 146 -3.50 -6.43 39.13
CA LYS A 146 -2.98 -7.36 38.11
C LYS A 146 -1.57 -6.92 37.67
N ARG A 147 -0.68 -7.90 37.42
CA ARG A 147 0.75 -7.68 37.10
C ARG A 147 0.98 -6.75 35.90
N TRP A 148 0.12 -6.82 34.88
CA TRP A 148 0.20 -5.93 33.72
C TRP A 148 -0.03 -4.45 34.07
N LYS A 149 -0.87 -4.13 35.07
CA LYS A 149 -1.06 -2.73 35.54
C LYS A 149 0.18 -2.18 36.22
N VAL A 150 0.97 -3.04 36.88
CA VAL A 150 2.27 -2.68 37.47
C VAL A 150 3.29 -2.43 36.36
N LEU A 151 3.40 -3.35 35.39
CA LEU A 151 4.30 -3.20 34.24
C LEU A 151 3.97 -1.97 33.40
N LEU A 152 2.69 -1.74 33.11
CA LEU A 152 2.21 -0.56 32.41
C LEU A 152 2.53 0.72 33.18
N SER A 153 2.37 0.73 34.51
CA SER A 153 2.73 1.91 35.32
C SER A 153 4.23 2.22 35.29
N LYS A 154 5.08 1.18 35.22
CA LYS A 154 6.54 1.35 35.09
C LYS A 154 6.93 1.82 33.70
N LEU A 155 6.31 1.29 32.65
CA LEU A 155 6.52 1.74 31.27
C LEU A 155 6.14 3.21 31.11
N ILE A 156 4.96 3.60 31.61
CA ILE A 156 4.52 5.01 31.59
C ILE A 156 5.49 5.89 32.38
N THR A 157 5.94 5.43 33.55
CA THR A 157 6.92 6.18 34.37
C THR A 157 8.28 6.31 33.66
N LEU A 158 8.76 5.24 33.02
CA LEU A 158 9.99 5.23 32.22
C LEU A 158 9.91 6.26 31.08
N ILE A 159 8.85 6.22 30.29
CA ILE A 159 8.63 7.16 29.18
C ILE A 159 8.58 8.59 29.70
N MET A 160 7.77 8.85 30.73
CA MET A 160 7.67 10.19 31.33
C MET A 160 9.02 10.73 31.81
N PHE A 161 9.83 9.92 32.50
CA PHE A 161 11.14 10.37 33.01
C PHE A 161 12.15 10.60 31.90
N VAL A 162 12.21 9.70 30.92
CA VAL A 162 13.12 9.84 29.77
C VAL A 162 12.76 11.12 28.99
N SER A 163 11.47 11.35 28.73
CA SER A 163 11.01 12.57 28.06
C SER A 163 11.37 13.84 28.86
N ILE A 164 11.14 13.86 30.17
CA ILE A 164 11.47 15.01 31.03
C ILE A 164 12.98 15.30 31.02
N ILE A 165 13.82 14.26 31.13
CA ILE A 165 15.28 14.40 31.14
C ILE A 165 15.78 14.93 29.79
N VAL A 166 15.29 14.38 28.68
CA VAL A 166 15.69 14.80 27.34
C VAL A 166 15.26 16.25 27.07
N VAL A 167 14.02 16.61 27.39
CA VAL A 167 13.51 17.98 27.23
C VAL A 167 14.28 18.97 28.11
N SER A 168 14.57 18.60 29.36
CA SER A 168 15.32 19.46 30.28
C SER A 168 16.77 19.65 29.83
N ALA A 169 17.44 18.58 29.39
CA ALA A 169 18.79 18.65 28.84
C ALA A 169 18.83 19.51 27.56
N TYR A 170 17.80 19.43 26.73
CA TYR A 170 17.65 20.29 25.55
C TYR A 170 17.49 21.77 25.94
N ILE A 171 16.61 22.10 26.89
CA ILE A 171 16.41 23.49 27.34
C ILE A 171 17.71 24.06 27.92
N ILE A 172 18.43 23.28 28.73
CA ILE A 172 19.72 23.69 29.28
C ILE A 172 20.74 23.91 28.15
N CYS A 173 20.81 22.98 27.21
CA CYS A 173 21.67 23.11 26.04
C CYS A 173 21.30 24.35 25.20
N TYR A 174 20.02 24.61 24.99
CA TYR A 174 19.51 25.79 24.28
C TYR A 174 19.97 27.09 24.95
N VAL A 175 19.85 27.18 26.27
CA VAL A 175 20.27 28.36 27.04
C VAL A 175 21.80 28.52 27.01
N ILE A 176 22.56 27.45 27.23
CA ILE A 176 24.03 27.49 27.18
C ILE A 176 24.51 27.87 25.78
N SER A 177 23.90 27.28 24.76
CA SER A 177 24.22 27.49 23.35
C SER A 177 24.00 28.94 22.93
N GLY A 178 22.83 29.50 23.27
CA GLY A 178 22.54 30.91 23.01
C GLY A 178 23.42 31.88 23.79
N ALA A 179 23.87 31.50 24.99
CA ALA A 179 24.78 32.31 25.80
C ALA A 179 26.24 32.27 25.29
N VAL A 180 26.70 31.14 24.74
CA VAL A 180 28.09 30.95 24.28
C VAL A 180 28.28 31.36 22.82
N PHE A 181 27.31 31.05 21.95
CA PHE A 181 27.41 31.23 20.50
C PHE A 181 26.40 32.25 19.93
N GLY A 182 25.57 32.85 20.79
CA GLY A 182 24.51 33.77 20.37
C GLY A 182 23.24 33.05 19.87
N TYR A 183 22.10 33.73 19.98
CA TYR A 183 20.80 33.22 19.51
C TYR A 183 20.54 33.43 18.00
N LYS A 184 21.53 33.95 17.26
CA LYS A 184 21.41 34.12 15.82
C LYS A 184 21.34 32.73 15.16
N GLY A 185 20.28 32.51 14.39
CA GLY A 185 20.07 31.28 13.61
C GLY A 185 18.98 30.34 14.12
N PHE A 186 18.35 30.56 15.28
CA PHE A 186 17.30 29.65 15.81
C PHE A 186 16.01 29.61 14.98
N GLY A 187 15.80 30.59 14.09
CA GLY A 187 14.77 30.57 13.05
C GLY A 187 15.29 30.12 11.68
N MET A 188 16.49 29.52 11.60
CA MET A 188 17.00 29.01 10.32
C MET A 188 16.07 27.90 9.83
N PRO A 189 15.49 28.05 8.62
CA PRO A 189 14.62 27.04 8.05
C PRO A 189 15.42 25.75 7.85
N ILE A 190 15.02 24.68 8.54
CA ILE A 190 15.52 23.34 8.24
C ILE A 190 14.68 22.82 7.09
N PHE A 191 15.30 22.62 5.93
CA PHE A 191 14.67 22.08 4.74
C PHE A 191 14.29 20.61 4.99
N THR A 192 13.03 20.35 5.36
CA THR A 192 12.52 18.98 5.53
C THR A 192 11.60 18.61 4.38
N GLY A 193 12.13 17.82 3.45
CA GLY A 193 11.37 17.29 2.32
C GLY A 193 11.64 18.00 1.01
N PHE A 194 11.78 17.21 -0.05
CA PHE A 194 11.85 17.66 -1.43
C PHE A 194 10.83 16.87 -2.22
N LYS A 195 9.94 17.55 -2.92
CA LYS A 195 9.13 16.92 -3.96
C LYS A 195 9.88 17.10 -5.26
N VAL A 196 10.30 16.01 -5.86
CA VAL A 196 11.05 16.08 -7.13
C VAL A 196 10.10 15.69 -8.25
N VAL A 197 9.92 16.62 -9.20
CA VAL A 197 9.10 16.46 -10.38
C VAL A 197 10.03 16.46 -11.58
N GLY A 198 10.43 15.28 -12.03
CA GLY A 198 11.41 15.14 -13.12
C GLY A 198 12.82 15.57 -12.71
N THR A 199 13.45 16.43 -13.53
CA THR A 199 14.78 17.04 -13.25
C THR A 199 14.69 18.29 -12.38
N ASP A 200 13.49 18.85 -12.22
CA ASP A 200 13.26 20.03 -11.39
C ASP A 200 12.83 19.61 -9.98
N VAL A 201 13.49 20.24 -9.01
CA VAL A 201 13.14 20.11 -7.60
C VAL A 201 12.11 21.18 -7.29
N ASP A 202 10.87 20.75 -7.03
CA ASP A 202 9.82 21.65 -6.59
C ASP A 202 10.08 22.05 -5.14
N MET A 203 10.53 23.29 -4.96
CA MET A 203 10.83 23.87 -3.65
C MET A 203 9.59 24.28 -2.86
N SER A 204 8.40 24.26 -3.47
CA SER A 204 7.16 24.63 -2.76
C SER A 204 6.82 23.66 -1.61
N ALA A 205 7.36 22.43 -1.67
CA ALA A 205 7.24 21.40 -0.65
C ALA A 205 8.31 21.47 0.45
N VAL A 206 9.24 22.41 0.36
CA VAL A 206 10.21 22.66 1.43
C VAL A 206 9.49 23.43 2.53
N HIS A 207 9.20 22.73 3.62
CA HIS A 207 8.77 23.40 4.83
C HIS A 207 9.98 23.78 5.67
N ALA A 208 10.07 25.07 5.97
CA ALA A 208 10.88 25.59 7.05
C ALA A 208 10.29 25.08 8.36
N VAL A 209 10.89 24.03 8.93
CA VAL A 209 10.45 23.52 10.22
C VAL A 209 11.30 24.13 11.32
N ASP A 210 10.64 24.67 12.35
CA ASP A 210 11.32 25.14 13.55
C ASP A 210 12.17 24.01 14.15
N GLN A 211 13.37 24.35 14.61
CA GLN A 211 14.37 23.39 15.07
C GLN A 211 13.87 22.45 16.19
N TRP A 212 12.97 22.92 17.05
CA TRP A 212 12.38 22.12 18.12
C TRP A 212 11.43 21.03 17.58
N LEU A 213 10.72 21.30 16.48
CA LEU A 213 9.79 20.36 15.85
C LEU A 213 10.56 19.28 15.07
N TYR A 214 11.64 19.66 14.36
CA TYR A 214 12.55 18.72 13.71
C TYR A 214 13.19 17.71 14.69
N MET A 215 13.48 18.16 15.91
CA MET A 215 14.03 17.30 16.96
C MET A 215 13.02 16.27 17.47
N LEU A 216 11.75 16.66 17.64
CA LEU A 216 10.69 15.72 18.04
C LEU A 216 10.48 14.62 16.99
N MET A 217 10.69 14.94 15.70
CA MET A 217 10.68 13.98 14.60
C MET A 217 11.86 13.00 14.67
N GLN A 218 13.09 13.49 14.88
CA GLN A 218 14.30 12.66 14.95
C GLN A 218 14.36 11.77 16.20
N ALA A 219 13.82 12.25 17.32
CA ALA A 219 13.72 11.47 18.56
C ALA A 219 12.59 10.40 18.53
N GLY A 220 11.83 10.31 17.42
CA GLY A 220 10.69 9.40 17.30
C GLY A 220 9.51 9.72 18.24
N LEU A 221 9.54 10.88 18.89
CA LEU A 221 8.51 11.33 19.83
C LEU A 221 7.28 11.90 19.10
N ILE A 222 7.47 12.38 17.87
CA ILE A 222 6.40 12.71 16.93
C ILE A 222 6.69 11.95 15.64
N CYS A 223 5.80 11.01 15.30
CA CYS A 223 5.75 10.40 13.99
C CYS A 223 4.83 11.25 13.11
N THR A 224 5.24 11.66 11.91
CA THR A 224 4.35 12.28 10.93
C THR A 224 3.51 11.26 10.15
N SER A 225 3.40 10.00 10.60
CA SER A 225 2.31 9.13 10.15
C SER A 225 1.14 9.16 11.13
N ALA A 226 0.47 10.32 11.14
CA ALA A 226 -0.97 10.40 11.38
C ALA A 226 -1.77 9.47 10.44
N SER A 227 -1.16 9.07 9.31
CA SER A 227 -1.75 8.37 8.17
C SER A 227 -2.33 6.99 8.40
N GLY A 228 -2.23 6.37 9.57
CA GLY A 228 -2.89 5.07 9.82
C GLY A 228 -4.32 5.24 10.32
N LEU A 229 -4.46 5.93 11.46
CA LEU A 229 -5.75 6.16 12.10
C LEU A 229 -6.45 7.40 11.53
N HIS A 230 -5.69 8.44 11.18
CA HIS A 230 -6.27 9.59 10.50
C HIS A 230 -6.60 9.28 9.05
N HIS A 231 -6.02 8.30 8.33
CA HIS A 231 -6.56 7.96 6.99
C HIS A 231 -7.98 7.42 7.06
N LEU A 232 -8.30 6.64 8.09
CA LEU A 232 -9.64 6.08 8.22
C LEU A 232 -10.66 7.18 8.57
N VAL A 233 -10.24 8.18 9.35
CA VAL A 233 -11.05 9.36 9.66
C VAL A 233 -11.08 10.34 8.47
N TRP A 234 -9.96 10.58 7.79
CA TRP A 234 -9.81 11.42 6.60
C TRP A 234 -10.62 10.85 5.44
N GLU A 235 -10.63 9.54 5.16
CA GLU A 235 -11.48 8.97 4.09
C GLU A 235 -12.98 9.18 4.37
N ILE A 236 -13.40 9.23 5.63
CA ILE A 236 -14.82 9.44 5.96
C ILE A 236 -15.16 10.93 6.04
N VAL A 237 -14.21 11.76 6.47
CA VAL A 237 -14.34 13.23 6.48
C VAL A 237 -14.23 13.80 5.07
N ASP A 238 -13.35 13.26 4.23
CA ASP A 238 -13.18 13.65 2.82
C ASP A 238 -14.44 13.29 2.04
N ASN A 239 -15.02 12.11 2.22
CA ASN A 239 -16.35 11.83 1.66
C ASN A 239 -17.43 12.81 2.16
N ALA A 240 -17.44 13.16 3.46
CA ALA A 240 -18.39 14.12 4.01
C ALA A 240 -18.17 15.55 3.49
N VAL A 241 -16.93 15.93 3.23
CA VAL A 241 -16.50 17.22 2.69
C VAL A 241 -16.77 17.27 1.18
N ASP A 242 -16.57 16.17 0.45
CA ASP A 242 -16.92 16.05 -0.97
C ASP A 242 -18.44 16.21 -1.15
N GLU A 243 -19.25 15.59 -0.28
CA GLU A 243 -20.70 15.83 -0.23
C GLU A 243 -21.04 17.30 0.10
N HIS A 244 -20.24 17.98 0.93
CA HIS A 244 -20.43 19.41 1.22
C HIS A 244 -20.07 20.30 0.02
N LEU A 245 -18.94 20.01 -0.62
CA LEU A 245 -18.42 20.73 -1.77
C LEU A 245 -19.31 20.54 -3.01
N ALA A 246 -19.87 19.33 -3.20
CA ALA A 246 -20.88 19.01 -4.21
C ALA A 246 -22.27 19.59 -3.89
N LYS A 247 -22.42 20.32 -2.78
CA LYS A 247 -23.66 20.94 -2.31
C LYS A 247 -24.79 19.93 -2.01
N PHE A 248 -24.44 18.74 -1.52
CA PHE A 248 -25.37 17.75 -0.97
C PHE A 248 -25.34 17.63 0.56
N CYS A 249 -24.31 18.16 1.23
CA CYS A 249 -24.25 18.31 2.69
C CYS A 249 -24.01 19.79 3.07
N SER A 250 -24.60 20.30 4.15
CA SER A 250 -24.37 21.68 4.61
C SER A 250 -23.63 21.75 5.93
N LYS A 251 -23.67 20.68 6.73
CA LYS A 251 -23.03 20.62 8.03
C LYS A 251 -22.56 19.21 8.36
N ILE A 252 -21.30 19.11 8.77
CA ILE A 252 -20.64 17.85 9.13
C ILE A 252 -20.36 17.88 10.64
N ASP A 253 -21.00 16.99 11.40
CA ASP A 253 -20.82 16.86 12.85
C ASP A 253 -20.11 15.53 13.19
N ILE A 254 -18.87 15.61 13.70
CA ILE A 254 -18.04 14.43 14.01
C ILE A 254 -17.93 14.29 15.53
N THR A 255 -18.34 13.14 16.08
CA THR A 255 -18.25 12.87 17.52
C THR A 255 -17.53 11.55 17.82
N LEU A 256 -16.46 11.63 18.60
CA LEU A 256 -15.68 10.46 19.03
C LEU A 256 -16.20 9.96 20.40
N HIS A 257 -16.73 8.73 20.44
CA HIS A 257 -17.19 8.08 21.67
C HIS A 257 -16.15 7.07 22.21
N LYS A 258 -16.31 6.64 23.46
CA LYS A 258 -15.41 5.68 24.10
C LYS A 258 -15.51 4.24 23.55
N ASP A 259 -16.63 3.88 22.93
CA ASP A 259 -16.97 2.48 22.59
C ASP A 259 -17.23 2.25 21.07
N GLY A 260 -17.04 3.28 20.21
CA GLY A 260 -17.28 3.19 18.77
C GLY A 260 -17.20 4.54 18.05
N LEU A 261 -17.36 4.50 16.72
CA LEU A 261 -17.37 5.67 15.83
C LEU A 261 -18.81 5.95 15.38
N ARG A 262 -19.30 7.17 15.64
CA ARG A 262 -20.62 7.65 15.20
C ARG A 262 -20.42 8.81 14.24
N ILE A 263 -20.96 8.69 13.03
CA ILE A 263 -20.85 9.72 12.01
C ILE A 263 -22.26 10.06 11.54
N VAL A 264 -22.60 11.33 11.69
CA VAL A 264 -23.90 11.87 11.30
C VAL A 264 -23.64 12.91 10.21
N LEU A 265 -24.05 12.58 8.99
CA LEU A 265 -24.05 13.50 7.86
C LEU A 265 -25.42 14.17 7.81
N LYS A 266 -25.47 15.51 7.83
CA LYS A 266 -26.72 16.24 7.85
C LYS A 266 -26.75 17.30 6.75
N ASP A 267 -27.68 17.14 5.82
CA ASP A 267 -27.97 18.18 4.83
C ASP A 267 -29.11 19.06 5.31
N GLU A 268 -28.80 20.25 5.80
CA GLU A 268 -29.79 21.20 6.33
C GLU A 268 -30.63 21.86 5.22
N ARG A 269 -30.31 21.64 3.94
CA ARG A 269 -31.10 22.16 2.80
C ARG A 269 -32.24 21.24 2.40
N SER A 270 -31.99 19.94 2.32
CA SER A 270 -33.02 18.92 2.01
C SER A 270 -33.69 18.34 3.25
N GLY A 271 -33.04 18.45 4.42
CA GLY A 271 -33.48 17.84 5.68
C GLY A 271 -33.04 16.37 5.82
N ASN A 272 -32.29 15.83 4.86
CA ASN A 272 -31.81 14.45 4.88
C ASN A 272 -30.66 14.28 5.89
N GLN A 273 -30.65 13.13 6.55
CA GLN A 273 -29.65 12.76 7.55
C GLN A 273 -29.25 11.30 7.33
N ASP A 274 -27.98 11.06 7.08
CA ASP A 274 -27.40 9.72 7.02
C ASP A 274 -26.57 9.46 8.28
N GLU A 275 -26.91 8.39 8.98
CA GLU A 275 -26.26 7.97 10.21
C GLU A 275 -25.61 6.61 9.99
N TYR A 276 -24.28 6.57 10.09
CA TYR A 276 -23.52 5.33 10.00
C TYR A 276 -23.17 4.86 11.42
N MET A 277 -23.77 3.74 11.82
CA MET A 277 -23.54 3.09 13.10
C MET A 277 -23.37 1.58 12.89
N TYR A 278 -22.16 1.06 13.14
CA TYR A 278 -21.84 -0.36 12.99
C TYR A 278 -21.79 -1.06 14.35
N GLU A 279 -22.92 -1.56 14.83
CA GLU A 279 -23.02 -2.27 16.12
C GLU A 279 -22.68 -3.77 16.03
N GLY A 280 -22.73 -4.37 14.83
CA GLY A 280 -22.68 -5.84 14.62
C GLY A 280 -21.34 -6.42 14.16
N GLY A 281 -20.26 -5.65 14.19
CA GLY A 281 -18.89 -6.15 13.95
C GLY A 281 -18.69 -6.87 12.61
N ALA A 282 -18.04 -8.04 12.63
CA ALA A 282 -17.71 -8.80 11.41
C ALA A 282 -18.96 -9.26 10.63
N SER A 283 -20.07 -9.52 11.30
CA SER A 283 -21.31 -10.01 10.67
C SER A 283 -21.96 -8.97 9.74
N GLN A 284 -22.06 -7.72 10.21
CA GLN A 284 -22.55 -6.60 9.40
C GLN A 284 -21.61 -6.29 8.25
N PHE A 285 -20.30 -6.45 8.45
CA PHE A 285 -19.34 -6.22 7.39
C PHE A 285 -19.47 -7.23 6.25
N VAL A 286 -19.68 -8.52 6.56
CA VAL A 286 -19.98 -9.53 5.52
C VAL A 286 -21.29 -9.23 4.81
N ALA A 287 -22.35 -8.88 5.54
CA ALA A 287 -23.65 -8.53 4.95
C ALA A 287 -23.53 -7.32 4.00
N PHE A 288 -22.78 -6.30 4.40
CA PHE A 288 -22.49 -5.11 3.60
C PHE A 288 -21.74 -5.45 2.32
N LEU A 289 -20.72 -6.31 2.40
CA LEU A 289 -19.95 -6.71 1.21
C LEU A 289 -20.76 -7.60 0.25
N ASN A 290 -21.80 -8.28 0.73
CA ASN A 290 -22.72 -9.10 -0.06
C ASN A 290 -24.01 -8.37 -0.51
N GLU A 291 -24.21 -7.10 -0.16
CA GLU A 291 -25.46 -6.36 -0.40
C GLU A 291 -25.93 -6.43 -1.88
N ASN A 292 -24.98 -6.38 -2.83
CA ASN A 292 -25.27 -6.43 -4.26
C ASN A 292 -25.23 -7.84 -4.86
N LYS A 293 -25.13 -8.89 -4.05
CA LYS A 293 -25.02 -10.28 -4.51
C LYS A 293 -26.24 -11.11 -4.10
N ASP A 294 -26.41 -12.26 -4.73
CA ASP A 294 -27.47 -13.20 -4.37
C ASP A 294 -26.93 -14.16 -3.31
N VAL A 295 -27.36 -13.95 -2.06
CA VAL A 295 -26.91 -14.72 -0.90
C VAL A 295 -27.62 -16.07 -0.82
N LEU A 296 -26.90 -17.11 -0.36
CA LEU A 296 -27.43 -18.47 -0.26
C LEU A 296 -28.03 -18.78 1.13
N HIS A 297 -27.61 -18.04 2.15
CA HIS A 297 -28.02 -18.22 3.54
C HIS A 297 -27.67 -16.99 4.39
N ASP A 298 -28.17 -16.95 5.63
CA ASP A 298 -27.85 -15.92 6.63
C ASP A 298 -26.38 -15.99 7.08
N VAL A 299 -25.85 -14.87 7.56
CA VAL A 299 -24.44 -14.79 7.96
C VAL A 299 -24.14 -15.76 9.11
N ILE A 300 -23.17 -16.64 8.89
CA ILE A 300 -22.60 -17.49 9.93
C ILE A 300 -21.62 -16.63 10.71
N HIS A 301 -21.90 -16.35 11.98
CA HIS A 301 -21.02 -15.55 12.84
C HIS A 301 -20.73 -16.28 14.13
N PHE A 302 -19.46 -16.30 14.51
CA PHE A 302 -19.04 -16.83 15.80
C PHE A 302 -17.81 -16.10 16.31
N TYR A 303 -17.75 -16.04 17.64
CA TYR A 303 -16.64 -15.50 18.41
C TYR A 303 -16.23 -16.54 19.45
N ALA A 304 -14.94 -16.86 19.50
CA ALA A 304 -14.40 -17.70 20.56
C ALA A 304 -12.97 -17.29 20.90
N GLU A 305 -12.57 -17.59 22.13
CA GLU A 305 -11.22 -17.37 22.62
C GLU A 305 -10.52 -18.73 22.80
N LYS A 306 -9.31 -18.86 22.26
CA LYS A 306 -8.50 -20.06 22.40
C LYS A 306 -7.05 -19.67 22.65
N ASP A 307 -6.45 -20.18 23.73
CA ASP A 307 -5.05 -19.95 24.08
C ASP A 307 -4.69 -18.44 24.14
N ASP A 308 -5.54 -17.63 24.79
CA ASP A 308 -5.45 -16.16 24.90
C ASP A 308 -5.48 -15.41 23.54
N ILE A 309 -6.02 -16.06 22.50
CA ILE A 309 -6.26 -15.50 21.17
C ILE A 309 -7.77 -15.41 20.96
N GLU A 310 -8.29 -14.19 20.81
CA GLU A 310 -9.68 -13.96 20.43
C GLU A 310 -9.82 -14.13 18.91
N VAL A 311 -10.77 -14.95 18.48
CA VAL A 311 -11.04 -15.21 17.06
C VAL A 311 -12.51 -14.93 16.78
N GLU A 312 -12.76 -13.94 15.92
CA GLU A 312 -14.07 -13.60 15.40
C GLU A 312 -14.11 -13.91 13.90
N VAL A 313 -15.10 -14.68 13.47
CA VAL A 313 -15.26 -15.04 12.06
C VAL A 313 -16.71 -14.84 11.64
N ALA A 314 -16.89 -14.19 10.50
CA ALA A 314 -18.17 -14.10 9.80
C ALA A 314 -18.04 -14.69 8.40
N ILE A 315 -19.00 -15.52 7.97
CA ILE A 315 -19.01 -16.19 6.67
C ILE A 315 -20.39 -16.11 6.06
N GLN A 316 -20.47 -15.79 4.78
CA GLN A 316 -21.70 -15.88 4.01
C GLN A 316 -21.40 -16.26 2.57
N TYR A 317 -22.11 -17.26 2.05
CA TYR A 317 -22.00 -17.62 0.65
C TYR A 317 -22.96 -16.83 -0.22
N ASN A 318 -22.48 -16.51 -1.41
CA ASN A 318 -23.28 -15.98 -2.51
C ASN A 318 -23.25 -16.94 -3.71
N ALA A 319 -24.11 -16.68 -4.69
CA ALA A 319 -24.21 -17.45 -5.92
C ALA A 319 -22.97 -17.33 -6.83
N GLY A 320 -22.05 -16.40 -6.55
CA GLY A 320 -20.85 -16.14 -7.32
C GLY A 320 -19.81 -17.27 -7.28
N TYR A 321 -18.71 -17.03 -7.99
CA TYR A 321 -17.64 -18.01 -8.20
C TYR A 321 -16.34 -17.65 -7.47
N THR A 322 -16.25 -16.45 -6.91
CA THR A 322 -15.02 -15.95 -6.28
C THR A 322 -15.05 -16.09 -4.77
N GLU A 323 -13.91 -16.50 -4.21
CA GLU A 323 -13.65 -16.39 -2.78
C GLU A 323 -13.22 -14.95 -2.47
N THR A 324 -13.92 -14.30 -1.54
CA THR A 324 -13.52 -13.01 -0.96
C THR A 324 -13.21 -13.22 0.52
N LEU A 325 -11.95 -13.05 0.89
CA LEU A 325 -11.50 -13.17 2.28
C LEU A 325 -10.89 -11.84 2.72
N ALA A 326 -11.46 -11.23 3.76
CA ALA A 326 -10.90 -10.07 4.44
C ALA A 326 -10.38 -10.51 5.81
N SER A 327 -9.10 -10.27 6.08
CA SER A 327 -8.45 -10.75 7.29
C SER A 327 -7.80 -9.61 8.07
N PHE A 328 -7.90 -9.69 9.39
CA PHE A 328 -7.44 -8.67 10.32
C PHE A 328 -6.75 -9.31 11.53
N VAL A 329 -5.67 -8.68 11.99
CA VAL A 329 -4.98 -9.03 13.25
C VAL A 329 -4.85 -7.76 14.09
N ASN A 330 -5.43 -7.74 15.28
CA ASN A 330 -5.50 -6.56 16.14
C ASN A 330 -6.02 -5.32 15.38
N SER A 331 -7.07 -5.51 14.58
CA SER A 331 -7.66 -4.49 13.70
C SER A 331 -6.76 -3.96 12.57
N ILE A 332 -5.59 -4.58 12.34
CA ILE A 332 -4.72 -4.28 11.20
C ILE A 332 -5.06 -5.25 10.06
N PRO A 333 -5.38 -4.77 8.84
CA PRO A 333 -5.65 -5.64 7.70
C PRO A 333 -4.40 -6.41 7.27
N THR A 334 -4.53 -7.72 7.07
CA THR A 334 -3.43 -8.59 6.64
C THR A 334 -3.56 -8.93 5.16
N ARG A 335 -3.12 -8.01 4.29
CA ARG A 335 -3.27 -8.13 2.82
C ARG A 335 -2.54 -9.33 2.22
N GLY A 336 -1.38 -9.67 2.78
CA GLY A 336 -0.60 -10.86 2.41
C GLY A 336 -1.07 -12.15 3.09
N GLY A 337 -2.19 -12.09 3.83
CA GLY A 337 -2.76 -13.18 4.59
C GLY A 337 -1.92 -13.57 5.81
N GLY A 338 -1.71 -14.87 6.02
CA GLY A 338 -0.85 -15.36 7.09
C GLY A 338 -1.29 -16.68 7.72
N THR A 339 -0.76 -16.93 8.91
CA THR A 339 -0.99 -18.16 9.67
C THR A 339 -2.45 -18.34 10.10
N HIS A 340 -3.14 -17.27 10.48
CA HIS A 340 -4.57 -17.26 10.81
C HIS A 340 -5.45 -17.65 9.61
N GLU A 341 -5.20 -17.09 8.43
CA GLU A 341 -5.91 -17.49 7.21
C GLU A 341 -5.65 -18.96 6.85
N THR A 342 -4.39 -19.39 7.00
CA THR A 342 -4.00 -20.78 6.74
C THR A 342 -4.74 -21.75 7.67
N GLY A 343 -4.89 -21.39 8.95
CA GLY A 343 -5.66 -22.14 9.94
C GLY A 343 -7.14 -22.22 9.56
N PHE A 344 -7.75 -21.09 9.19
CA PHE A 344 -9.13 -21.04 8.73
C PHE A 344 -9.36 -21.93 7.50
N ARG A 345 -8.54 -21.79 6.46
CA ARG A 345 -8.67 -22.55 5.20
C ARG A 345 -8.54 -24.05 5.44
N ALA A 346 -7.60 -24.47 6.29
CA ALA A 346 -7.37 -25.87 6.61
C ALA A 346 -8.55 -26.46 7.41
N ALA A 347 -8.97 -25.81 8.49
CA ALA A 347 -10.10 -26.24 9.32
C ALA A 347 -11.38 -26.35 8.51
N TYR A 348 -11.73 -25.29 7.77
CA TYR A 348 -12.94 -25.26 6.96
C TYR A 348 -12.97 -26.39 5.93
N THR A 349 -11.85 -26.62 5.23
CA THR A 349 -11.73 -27.69 4.22
C THR A 349 -11.92 -29.07 4.84
N ARG A 350 -11.33 -29.32 6.01
CA ARG A 350 -11.42 -30.60 6.72
C ARG A 350 -12.84 -30.86 7.19
N VAL A 351 -13.44 -29.93 7.92
CA VAL A 351 -14.79 -30.08 8.52
C VAL A 351 -15.86 -30.30 7.45
N MET A 352 -15.81 -29.55 6.34
CA MET A 352 -16.77 -29.70 5.25
C MET A 352 -16.65 -31.06 4.56
N ASN A 353 -15.43 -31.57 4.34
CA ASN A 353 -15.22 -32.90 3.77
C ASN A 353 -15.69 -34.00 4.73
N ASP A 354 -15.37 -33.89 6.01
CA ASP A 354 -15.81 -34.86 7.03
C ASP A 354 -17.34 -34.93 7.09
N TYR A 355 -18.02 -33.77 7.07
CA TYR A 355 -19.48 -33.71 7.01
C TYR A 355 -20.01 -34.34 5.71
N ALA A 356 -19.45 -34.00 4.55
CA ALA A 356 -19.89 -34.51 3.25
C ALA A 356 -19.74 -36.05 3.12
N ARG A 357 -18.72 -36.63 3.75
CA ARG A 357 -18.53 -38.09 3.84
C ARG A 357 -19.58 -38.72 4.75
N ARG A 358 -19.76 -38.16 5.95
CA ARG A 358 -20.71 -38.65 6.95
C ARG A 358 -22.15 -38.63 6.44
N THR A 359 -22.53 -37.62 5.64
CA THR A 359 -23.86 -37.54 5.02
C THR A 359 -23.97 -38.25 3.66
N SER A 360 -22.94 -38.99 3.24
CA SER A 360 -22.88 -39.72 1.96
C SER A 360 -23.10 -38.86 0.70
N MET A 361 -22.82 -37.55 0.80
CA MET A 361 -22.88 -36.63 -0.35
C MET A 361 -21.67 -36.78 -1.28
N ILE A 362 -20.57 -37.33 -0.76
CA ILE A 362 -19.41 -37.81 -1.51
C ILE A 362 -19.30 -39.31 -1.25
N LYS A 363 -19.23 -40.14 -2.29
CA LYS A 363 -19.09 -41.60 -2.13
C LYS A 363 -17.71 -41.93 -1.59
N GLU A 364 -17.58 -42.99 -0.78
CA GLU A 364 -16.28 -43.41 -0.20
C GLU A 364 -15.12 -43.50 -1.21
N LYS A 365 -15.41 -43.91 -2.45
CA LYS A 365 -14.39 -44.06 -3.52
C LYS A 365 -14.03 -42.77 -4.23
N ASP A 366 -14.86 -41.74 -4.13
CA ASP A 366 -14.62 -40.46 -4.81
C ASP A 366 -13.53 -39.68 -4.05
N LYS A 367 -12.80 -38.80 -4.74
CA LYS A 367 -11.80 -37.94 -4.09
C LYS A 367 -12.47 -36.90 -3.19
N ASN A 368 -11.74 -36.43 -2.17
CA ASN A 368 -12.19 -35.30 -1.36
C ASN A 368 -12.29 -34.03 -2.21
N LEU A 369 -13.19 -33.14 -1.83
CA LEU A 369 -13.30 -31.82 -2.44
C LEU A 369 -12.08 -30.99 -2.07
N GLU A 370 -11.54 -30.26 -3.04
CA GLU A 370 -10.42 -29.36 -2.79
C GLU A 370 -10.90 -28.11 -2.04
N GLY A 371 -9.99 -27.47 -1.29
CA GLY A 371 -10.36 -26.29 -0.50
C GLY A 371 -10.94 -25.15 -1.34
N ASN A 372 -10.49 -25.00 -2.58
CA ASN A 372 -11.00 -23.99 -3.49
C ASN A 372 -12.42 -24.33 -3.98
N ASP A 373 -12.75 -25.62 -4.18
CA ASP A 373 -14.10 -26.07 -4.54
C ASP A 373 -15.09 -25.71 -3.41
N LEU A 374 -14.65 -25.87 -2.16
CA LEU A 374 -15.45 -25.60 -0.97
C LEU A 374 -15.65 -24.11 -0.71
N ARG A 375 -14.69 -23.25 -1.04
CA ARG A 375 -14.74 -21.79 -0.79
C ARG A 375 -15.25 -20.98 -1.97
N GLU A 376 -15.69 -21.64 -3.05
CA GLU A 376 -16.28 -20.95 -4.20
C GLU A 376 -17.52 -20.13 -3.79
N GLY A 377 -17.52 -18.84 -4.07
CA GLY A 377 -18.60 -17.92 -3.70
C GLY A 377 -18.66 -17.59 -2.22
N MET A 378 -17.64 -17.98 -1.43
CA MET A 378 -17.54 -17.62 -0.02
C MET A 378 -17.12 -16.17 0.13
N MET A 379 -17.84 -15.44 0.98
CA MET A 379 -17.37 -14.18 1.55
C MET A 379 -17.11 -14.38 3.03
N ALA A 380 -15.90 -14.07 3.49
CA ALA A 380 -15.54 -14.25 4.89
C ALA A 380 -14.71 -13.08 5.42
N VAL A 381 -14.97 -12.75 6.68
CA VAL A 381 -14.18 -11.81 7.48
C VAL A 381 -13.59 -12.59 8.65
N ILE A 382 -12.26 -12.53 8.80
CA ILE A 382 -11.53 -13.13 9.92
C ILE A 382 -10.88 -12.01 10.70
N SER A 383 -11.21 -11.87 11.97
CA SER A 383 -10.59 -10.92 12.88
C SER A 383 -9.98 -11.68 14.05
N VAL A 384 -8.67 -11.56 14.22
CA VAL A 384 -7.92 -12.19 15.31
C VAL A 384 -7.38 -11.10 16.22
N LYS A 385 -7.50 -11.26 17.54
CA LYS A 385 -6.77 -10.44 18.51
C LYS A 385 -5.85 -11.30 19.34
N MET A 386 -4.59 -10.90 19.42
CA MET A 386 -3.57 -11.65 20.15
C MET A 386 -2.50 -10.72 20.71
N SER A 387 -1.89 -11.15 21.82
CA SER A 387 -0.88 -10.36 22.52
C SER A 387 0.50 -10.44 21.86
N GLU A 388 0.89 -11.61 21.34
CA GLU A 388 2.21 -11.87 20.74
C GLU A 388 2.10 -11.96 19.22
N VAL A 389 2.21 -10.81 18.55
CA VAL A 389 2.11 -10.72 17.09
C VAL A 389 3.49 -10.64 16.46
N GLU A 390 3.76 -11.56 15.54
CA GLU A 390 4.93 -11.56 14.67
C GLU A 390 4.46 -11.45 13.22
N PHE A 391 4.89 -10.39 12.52
CA PHE A 391 4.62 -10.21 11.09
C PHE A 391 5.83 -10.61 10.25
N VAL A 392 5.57 -11.11 9.04
CA VAL A 392 6.60 -11.36 8.04
C VAL A 392 6.96 -10.05 7.35
N GLY A 393 8.22 -9.62 7.48
CA GLY A 393 8.73 -8.41 6.82
C GLY A 393 8.31 -7.08 7.48
N GLN A 394 8.69 -5.98 6.84
CA GLN A 394 8.56 -4.63 7.41
C GLN A 394 7.17 -4.03 7.23
N THR A 395 6.41 -4.43 6.22
CA THR A 395 5.11 -3.82 5.86
C THR A 395 3.93 -4.30 6.72
N LYS A 396 4.14 -5.24 7.65
CA LYS A 396 3.10 -5.87 8.50
C LYS A 396 1.91 -6.44 7.69
N ASP A 397 2.15 -6.83 6.44
CA ASP A 397 1.09 -7.32 5.56
C ASP A 397 0.70 -8.78 5.80
N GLN A 398 1.58 -9.58 6.40
CA GLN A 398 1.38 -11.02 6.57
C GLN A 398 1.70 -11.49 7.99
N LEU A 399 0.77 -12.24 8.61
CA LEU A 399 0.97 -12.79 9.95
C LEU A 399 1.87 -14.04 9.92
N GLY A 400 2.90 -14.07 10.77
CA GLY A 400 3.84 -15.18 10.95
C GLY A 400 3.65 -15.99 12.23
N SER A 401 2.88 -15.51 13.22
CA SER A 401 2.69 -16.19 14.51
C SER A 401 2.05 -17.58 14.33
N ALA A 402 2.78 -18.65 14.64
CA ALA A 402 2.29 -20.03 14.49
C ALA A 402 1.10 -20.36 15.41
N SER A 403 1.03 -19.74 16.59
CA SER A 403 -0.07 -19.89 17.56
C SER A 403 -1.43 -19.48 17.00
N ALA A 404 -1.47 -18.46 16.13
CA ALA A 404 -2.70 -18.02 15.48
C ALA A 404 -3.29 -19.10 14.56
N ARG A 405 -2.44 -19.92 13.91
CA ARG A 405 -2.91 -21.02 13.06
C ARG A 405 -3.69 -22.06 13.85
N SER A 406 -3.13 -22.53 14.97
CA SER A 406 -3.75 -23.57 15.79
C SER A 406 -5.01 -23.08 16.50
N ALA A 407 -5.01 -21.83 16.98
CA ALA A 407 -6.17 -21.22 17.62
C ALA A 407 -7.34 -21.07 16.64
N VAL A 408 -7.10 -20.47 15.46
CA VAL A 408 -8.12 -20.31 14.43
C VAL A 408 -8.61 -21.67 13.91
N ASP A 409 -7.71 -22.65 13.68
CA ASP A 409 -8.12 -23.98 13.22
C ASP A 409 -9.10 -24.64 14.21
N SER A 410 -8.78 -24.58 15.52
CA SER A 410 -9.61 -25.17 16.57
C SER A 410 -10.98 -24.48 16.66
N VAL A 411 -11.00 -23.14 16.70
CA VAL A 411 -12.23 -22.35 16.82
C VAL A 411 -13.14 -22.56 15.61
N VAL A 412 -12.58 -22.50 14.39
CA VAL A 412 -13.36 -22.71 13.16
C VAL A 412 -13.87 -24.13 13.09
N SER A 413 -13.07 -25.12 13.51
CA SER A 413 -13.48 -26.52 13.45
C SER A 413 -14.70 -26.81 14.32
N GLU A 414 -14.67 -26.38 15.57
CA GLU A 414 -15.76 -26.61 16.52
C GLU A 414 -17.04 -25.91 16.06
N ASN A 415 -16.95 -24.62 15.72
CA ASN A 415 -18.11 -23.81 15.41
C ASN A 415 -18.74 -24.14 14.06
N ILE A 416 -17.93 -24.43 13.03
CA ILE A 416 -18.46 -24.85 11.73
C ILE A 416 -19.07 -26.26 11.84
N GLN A 417 -18.45 -27.18 12.59
CA GLN A 417 -19.03 -28.50 12.79
C GLN A 417 -20.40 -28.40 13.48
N ARG A 418 -20.49 -27.60 14.55
CA ARG A 418 -21.76 -27.31 15.25
C ARG A 418 -22.79 -26.71 14.29
N PHE A 419 -22.41 -25.69 13.53
CA PHE A 419 -23.29 -25.02 12.58
C PHE A 419 -23.86 -25.99 11.52
N LEU A 420 -23.03 -26.86 10.94
CA LEU A 420 -23.47 -27.82 9.93
C LEU A 420 -24.46 -28.85 10.49
N GLU A 421 -24.28 -29.25 11.75
CA GLU A 421 -25.19 -30.18 12.44
C GLU A 421 -26.52 -29.51 12.81
N GLU A 422 -26.49 -28.23 13.21
CA GLU A 422 -27.69 -27.44 13.52
C GLU A 422 -28.47 -27.01 12.27
N ASN A 423 -27.79 -26.81 11.13
CA ASN A 423 -28.36 -26.28 9.89
C ASN A 423 -28.17 -27.23 8.69
N PRO A 424 -28.77 -28.43 8.70
CA PRO A 424 -28.52 -29.46 7.69
C PRO A 424 -28.95 -29.04 6.28
N GLN A 425 -29.99 -28.21 6.13
CA GLN A 425 -30.44 -27.72 4.82
C GLN A 425 -29.39 -26.81 4.17
N VAL A 426 -28.83 -25.86 4.93
CA VAL A 426 -27.77 -24.96 4.45
C VAL A 426 -26.51 -25.77 4.14
N ALA A 427 -26.12 -26.67 5.06
CA ALA A 427 -24.97 -27.56 4.87
C ALA A 427 -25.05 -28.36 3.56
N GLN A 428 -26.22 -28.94 3.26
CA GLN A 428 -26.44 -29.66 2.00
C GLN A 428 -26.33 -28.74 0.78
N THR A 429 -26.87 -27.53 0.83
CA THR A 429 -26.77 -26.56 -0.28
C THR A 429 -25.32 -26.20 -0.56
N LEU A 430 -24.53 -25.90 0.48
CA LEU A 430 -23.11 -25.56 0.35
C LEU A 430 -22.30 -26.72 -0.25
N ILE A 431 -22.51 -27.95 0.23
CA ILE A 431 -21.81 -29.13 -0.29
C ILE A 431 -22.22 -29.42 -1.74
N ARG A 432 -23.50 -29.29 -2.09
CA ARG A 432 -23.94 -29.44 -3.49
C ARG A 432 -23.26 -28.43 -4.41
N LYS A 433 -23.14 -27.17 -4.00
CA LYS A 433 -22.40 -26.14 -4.76
C LYS A 433 -20.93 -26.54 -4.93
N ALA A 434 -20.27 -26.98 -3.86
CA ALA A 434 -18.88 -27.43 -3.93
C ALA A 434 -18.67 -28.66 -4.82
N VAL A 435 -19.60 -29.63 -4.81
CA VAL A 435 -19.56 -30.79 -5.73
C VAL A 435 -19.73 -30.33 -7.19
N GLN A 436 -20.60 -29.35 -7.46
CA GLN A 436 -20.74 -28.79 -8.81
C GLN A 436 -19.46 -28.07 -9.26
N ALA A 437 -18.86 -27.26 -8.37
CA ALA A 437 -17.57 -26.60 -8.60
C ALA A 437 -16.47 -27.61 -8.94
N SER A 438 -16.36 -28.67 -8.13
CA SER A 438 -15.39 -29.75 -8.33
C SER A 438 -15.56 -30.46 -9.68
N ARG A 439 -16.79 -30.80 -10.06
CA ARG A 439 -17.08 -31.39 -11.38
C ARG A 439 -16.74 -30.46 -12.53
N ALA A 440 -17.02 -29.16 -12.40
CA ALA A 440 -16.68 -28.17 -13.42
C ALA A 440 -15.16 -28.06 -13.59
N ARG A 441 -14.42 -28.07 -12.49
CA ARG A 441 -12.95 -28.08 -12.47
C ARG A 441 -12.37 -29.35 -13.09
N GLU A 442 -12.84 -30.52 -12.71
CA GLU A 442 -12.38 -31.80 -13.29
C GLU A 442 -12.66 -31.86 -14.80
N ALA A 443 -13.82 -31.37 -15.25
CA ALA A 443 -14.15 -31.27 -16.66
C ALA A 443 -13.19 -30.32 -17.41
N ALA A 444 -12.87 -29.16 -16.83
CA ALA A 444 -11.91 -28.21 -17.38
C ALA A 444 -10.49 -28.81 -17.46
N ARG A 445 -10.07 -29.52 -16.41
CA ARG A 445 -8.78 -30.22 -16.35
C ARG A 445 -8.69 -31.31 -17.41
N LYS A 446 -9.73 -32.13 -17.56
CA LYS A 446 -9.79 -33.17 -18.58
C LYS A 446 -9.72 -32.59 -19.99
N ALA A 447 -10.48 -31.53 -20.27
CA ALA A 447 -10.40 -30.83 -21.56
C ALA A 447 -8.99 -30.30 -21.83
N ARG A 448 -8.29 -29.78 -20.81
CA ARG A 448 -6.90 -29.32 -20.92
C ARG A 448 -5.91 -30.46 -21.12
N ASP A 449 -6.05 -31.57 -20.40
CA ASP A 449 -5.19 -32.74 -20.54
C ASP A 449 -5.38 -33.42 -21.90
N GLU A 450 -6.61 -33.45 -22.44
CA GLU A 450 -6.88 -33.87 -23.81
C GLU A 450 -6.21 -32.95 -24.85
N MET A 451 -6.24 -31.62 -24.63
CA MET A 451 -5.47 -30.66 -25.44
C MET A 451 -3.95 -30.86 -25.31
N ARG A 452 -3.46 -31.35 -24.18
CA ARG A 452 -2.02 -31.56 -23.90
C ARG A 452 -1.48 -32.91 -24.39
N THR A 453 -2.31 -33.95 -24.36
CA THR A 453 -1.96 -35.35 -24.70
C THR A 453 -2.34 -35.75 -26.12
N GLY A 454 -3.26 -35.01 -26.77
CA GLY A 454 -3.52 -35.12 -28.19
C GLY A 454 -2.24 -34.89 -29.00
N LYS A 455 -1.89 -35.86 -29.85
CA LYS A 455 -0.76 -35.84 -30.81
C LYS A 455 -0.64 -34.49 -31.53
N LYS A 456 0.14 -33.55 -30.98
CA LYS A 456 0.70 -32.37 -31.69
C LYS A 456 1.69 -31.58 -30.82
N ARG A 457 2.54 -32.24 -30.02
CA ARG A 457 3.66 -31.56 -29.33
C ARG A 457 4.73 -30.98 -30.28
N SER A 458 4.63 -31.29 -31.58
CA SER A 458 5.48 -30.78 -32.67
C SER A 458 4.91 -29.57 -33.41
N GLU A 459 3.66 -29.21 -33.18
CA GLU A 459 3.11 -27.93 -33.59
C GLU A 459 2.82 -27.20 -32.29
N SER A 460 3.68 -26.27 -31.91
CA SER A 460 3.26 -25.17 -31.04
C SER A 460 1.94 -24.68 -31.62
N SER A 461 0.82 -25.00 -30.98
CA SER A 461 -0.50 -24.72 -31.50
C SER A 461 -0.58 -23.21 -31.65
N ASN A 462 -0.35 -22.74 -32.87
CA ASN A 462 -0.53 -21.37 -33.27
C ASN A 462 -1.87 -20.97 -32.67
N LEU A 463 -1.87 -19.92 -31.85
CA LEU A 463 -3.06 -19.27 -31.30
C LEU A 463 -3.88 -18.67 -32.45
N ASN A 464 -4.27 -19.50 -33.42
CA ASN A 464 -4.58 -19.16 -34.82
C ASN A 464 -3.64 -18.10 -35.43
N GLY A 465 -2.37 -18.03 -34.99
CA GLY A 465 -1.41 -17.03 -35.44
C GLY A 465 -1.56 -15.64 -34.81
N LYS A 466 -2.44 -15.45 -33.81
CA LYS A 466 -2.64 -14.17 -33.11
C LYS A 466 -1.43 -13.79 -32.25
N LEU A 467 -0.95 -14.68 -31.38
CA LEU A 467 0.21 -14.40 -30.53
C LEU A 467 1.47 -14.35 -31.38
N THR A 468 2.17 -13.22 -31.31
CA THR A 468 3.55 -13.14 -31.78
C THR A 468 4.47 -13.31 -30.57
N PRO A 469 5.14 -14.46 -30.38
CA PRO A 469 5.93 -14.72 -29.18
C PRO A 469 7.22 -13.89 -29.13
N ALA A 470 7.81 -13.80 -27.93
CA ALA A 470 9.18 -13.34 -27.72
C ALA A 470 10.18 -14.45 -28.10
N GLN A 471 11.39 -14.08 -28.54
CA GLN A 471 12.42 -15.06 -28.90
C GLN A 471 13.08 -15.70 -27.68
N SER A 472 13.21 -14.94 -26.58
CA SER A 472 13.80 -15.41 -25.34
C SER A 472 12.88 -16.41 -24.64
N LYS A 473 13.47 -17.47 -24.09
CA LYS A 473 12.81 -18.42 -23.18
C LYS A 473 12.97 -18.05 -21.70
N ASP A 474 13.58 -16.90 -21.42
CA ASP A 474 13.77 -16.39 -20.07
C ASP A 474 12.51 -15.62 -19.62
N PHE A 475 11.61 -16.35 -18.98
CA PHE A 475 10.31 -15.83 -18.53
C PHE A 475 10.43 -14.74 -17.44
N THR A 476 11.60 -14.58 -16.81
CA THR A 476 11.82 -13.57 -15.77
C THR A 476 11.93 -12.14 -16.32
N ARG A 477 12.22 -12.01 -17.62
CA ARG A 477 12.38 -10.73 -18.33
C ARG A 477 11.38 -10.54 -19.45
N ASN A 478 10.66 -11.58 -19.84
CA ASN A 478 9.69 -11.49 -20.93
C ASN A 478 8.48 -10.64 -20.53
N GLU A 479 7.99 -9.88 -21.51
CA GLU A 479 6.84 -9.00 -21.38
C GLU A 479 5.77 -9.41 -22.40
N LEU A 480 4.51 -9.44 -21.98
CA LEU A 480 3.36 -9.66 -22.86
C LEU A 480 2.58 -8.36 -23.01
N PHE A 481 2.48 -7.85 -24.24
CA PHE A 481 1.58 -6.75 -24.57
C PHE A 481 0.26 -7.29 -25.10
N ILE A 482 -0.83 -6.97 -24.41
CA ILE A 482 -2.19 -7.23 -24.87
C ILE A 482 -2.67 -5.96 -25.55
N VAL A 483 -2.91 -6.03 -26.86
CA VAL A 483 -3.14 -4.85 -27.70
C VAL A 483 -4.56 -4.84 -28.26
N GLU A 484 -5.19 -3.67 -28.29
CA GLU A 484 -6.49 -3.48 -28.92
C GLU A 484 -6.38 -3.52 -30.46
N GLY A 485 -6.99 -4.54 -31.08
CA GLY A 485 -7.10 -4.63 -32.54
C GLY A 485 -5.86 -5.15 -33.27
N ASP A 486 -6.09 -5.66 -34.48
CA ASP A 486 -5.02 -6.16 -35.35
C ASP A 486 -4.14 -5.02 -35.91
N SER A 487 -4.68 -3.80 -36.04
CA SER A 487 -3.94 -2.63 -36.55
C SER A 487 -2.84 -2.19 -35.58
N ALA A 488 -3.19 -1.86 -34.34
CA ALA A 488 -2.21 -1.53 -33.32
C ALA A 488 -1.29 -2.73 -32.99
N GLY A 489 -1.82 -3.95 -33.05
CA GLY A 489 -1.03 -5.18 -32.95
C GLY A 489 0.04 -5.29 -34.06
N GLY A 490 -0.26 -4.83 -35.27
CA GLY A 490 0.68 -4.76 -36.39
C GLY A 490 1.82 -3.78 -36.15
N SER A 491 1.52 -2.57 -35.70
CA SER A 491 2.52 -1.55 -35.35
C SER A 491 3.38 -1.99 -34.16
N ALA A 492 2.75 -2.54 -33.11
CA ALA A 492 3.45 -3.08 -31.95
C ALA A 492 4.37 -4.25 -32.31
N LYS A 493 3.95 -5.14 -33.22
CA LYS A 493 4.79 -6.24 -33.70
C LYS A 493 6.06 -5.75 -34.42
N GLN A 494 5.96 -4.65 -35.16
CA GLN A 494 7.09 -4.08 -35.89
C GLN A 494 8.03 -3.27 -34.98
N GLY A 495 7.49 -2.53 -34.02
CA GLY A 495 8.27 -1.63 -33.15
C GLY A 495 8.89 -2.30 -31.91
N ARG A 496 8.42 -3.49 -31.51
CA ARG A 496 8.88 -4.16 -30.29
C ARG A 496 10.35 -4.61 -30.32
N ASP A 497 10.92 -4.79 -29.13
CA ASP A 497 12.06 -5.66 -28.96
C ASP A 497 11.61 -7.13 -28.96
N SER A 498 11.74 -7.77 -30.13
CA SER A 498 11.34 -9.17 -30.33
C SER A 498 12.05 -10.18 -29.42
N LYS A 499 13.17 -9.82 -28.78
CA LYS A 499 13.87 -10.70 -27.84
C LYS A 499 13.05 -10.93 -26.59
N ILE A 500 12.47 -9.87 -26.02
CA ILE A 500 11.80 -9.91 -24.71
C ILE A 500 10.28 -9.66 -24.79
N GLN A 501 9.77 -9.02 -25.84
CA GLN A 501 8.37 -8.62 -25.92
C GLN A 501 7.55 -9.52 -26.84
N ALA A 502 6.48 -10.08 -26.30
CA ALA A 502 5.43 -10.79 -27.01
C ALA A 502 4.21 -9.87 -27.22
N ILE A 503 3.51 -10.02 -28.35
CA ILE A 503 2.33 -9.21 -28.69
C ILE A 503 1.13 -10.15 -28.88
N LEU A 504 0.03 -9.84 -28.21
CA LEU A 504 -1.25 -10.53 -28.34
C LEU A 504 -2.34 -9.49 -28.70
N PRO A 505 -2.74 -9.41 -29.99
CA PRO A 505 -3.85 -8.56 -30.41
C PRO A 505 -5.20 -9.19 -30.02
N LEU A 506 -6.11 -8.36 -29.53
CA LEU A 506 -7.50 -8.71 -29.23
C LEU A 506 -8.43 -8.22 -30.33
N LYS A 507 -9.50 -8.99 -30.60
CA LYS A 507 -10.53 -8.59 -31.57
C LYS A 507 -11.81 -8.18 -30.87
N GLY A 508 -12.12 -6.90 -30.94
CA GLY A 508 -13.33 -6.32 -30.37
C GLY A 508 -13.34 -6.36 -28.83
N LYS A 509 -14.50 -6.05 -28.25
CA LYS A 509 -14.70 -6.00 -26.80
C LYS A 509 -14.84 -7.42 -26.24
N PRO A 510 -13.99 -7.83 -25.28
CA PRO A 510 -14.09 -9.17 -24.70
C PRO A 510 -15.36 -9.32 -23.85
N LEU A 511 -15.79 -10.57 -23.64
CA LEU A 511 -16.98 -10.90 -22.86
C LEU A 511 -16.83 -10.40 -21.40
N ASN A 512 -17.87 -9.83 -20.79
CA ASN A 512 -17.79 -9.42 -19.38
C ASN A 512 -17.54 -10.62 -18.44
N PRO A 513 -16.38 -10.70 -17.76
CA PRO A 513 -16.03 -11.82 -16.89
C PRO A 513 -16.91 -11.95 -15.65
N GLU A 514 -17.47 -10.85 -15.17
CA GLU A 514 -18.29 -10.84 -13.95
C GLU A 514 -19.64 -11.51 -14.18
N LYS A 515 -20.21 -11.36 -15.37
CA LYS A 515 -21.53 -11.88 -15.75
C LYS A 515 -21.47 -13.29 -16.33
N ALA A 516 -20.30 -13.70 -16.81
CA ALA A 516 -20.13 -14.93 -17.55
C ALA A 516 -19.71 -16.08 -16.62
N LYS A 517 -20.19 -17.28 -16.93
CA LYS A 517 -19.73 -18.49 -16.23
C LYS A 517 -18.34 -18.87 -16.72
N LEU A 518 -17.57 -19.57 -15.87
CA LEU A 518 -16.23 -20.06 -16.24
C LEU A 518 -16.23 -20.87 -17.55
N ALA A 519 -17.27 -21.69 -17.77
CA ALA A 519 -17.41 -22.46 -19.01
C ALA A 519 -17.52 -21.59 -20.27
N ASP A 520 -18.15 -20.42 -20.17
CA ASP A 520 -18.30 -19.49 -21.29
C ASP A 520 -17.01 -18.68 -21.51
N ILE A 521 -16.32 -18.33 -20.42
CA ILE A 521 -15.00 -17.71 -20.46
C ILE A 521 -13.96 -18.62 -21.12
N LEU A 522 -13.97 -19.93 -20.81
CA LEU A 522 -13.08 -20.91 -21.44
C LEU A 522 -13.38 -21.15 -22.92
N LYS A 523 -14.63 -20.96 -23.36
CA LYS A 523 -15.03 -21.03 -24.77
C LYS A 523 -14.69 -19.76 -25.54
N ASN A 524 -14.58 -18.62 -24.86
CA ASN A 524 -14.25 -17.35 -25.49
C ASN A 524 -12.84 -17.39 -26.09
N GLU A 525 -12.72 -16.99 -27.35
CA GLU A 525 -11.43 -17.08 -28.07
C GLU A 525 -10.37 -16.13 -27.51
N GLU A 526 -10.74 -14.93 -27.09
CA GLU A 526 -9.81 -13.92 -26.57
C GLU A 526 -9.26 -14.34 -25.21
N TYR A 527 -10.12 -14.76 -24.28
CA TYR A 527 -9.67 -15.24 -22.97
C TYR A 527 -8.86 -16.53 -23.07
N ARG A 528 -9.26 -17.46 -23.93
CA ARG A 528 -8.46 -18.66 -24.22
C ARG A 528 -7.09 -18.30 -24.78
N ALA A 529 -6.99 -17.25 -25.60
CA ALA A 529 -5.72 -16.80 -26.14
C ALA A 529 -4.83 -16.18 -25.04
N ILE A 530 -5.41 -15.35 -24.17
CA ILE A 530 -4.72 -14.76 -23.00
C ILE A 530 -4.21 -15.86 -22.06
N THR A 531 -5.07 -16.80 -21.66
CA THR A 531 -4.71 -17.89 -20.74
C THR A 531 -3.62 -18.79 -21.32
N SER A 532 -3.71 -19.08 -22.62
CA SER A 532 -2.72 -19.92 -23.30
C SER A 532 -1.39 -19.22 -23.46
N ALA A 533 -1.38 -17.90 -23.71
CA ALA A 533 -0.16 -17.11 -23.79
C ALA A 533 0.56 -17.11 -22.44
N ILE A 534 -0.16 -16.77 -21.36
CA ILE A 534 0.40 -16.69 -19.99
C ILE A 534 0.89 -18.06 -19.52
N GLY A 535 0.17 -19.15 -19.82
CA GLY A 535 0.63 -20.52 -19.55
C GLY A 535 0.45 -21.01 -18.11
N ALA A 536 0.02 -20.15 -17.19
CA ALA A 536 -0.09 -20.40 -15.75
C ALA A 536 -1.39 -21.09 -15.29
N GLY A 537 -2.31 -21.43 -16.20
CA GLY A 537 -3.64 -21.94 -15.85
C GLY A 537 -4.68 -20.81 -15.66
N ILE A 538 -5.81 -21.11 -15.02
CA ILE A 538 -6.90 -20.15 -14.75
C ILE A 538 -7.65 -20.54 -13.47
N GLY A 539 -8.09 -19.55 -12.70
CA GLY A 539 -8.90 -19.73 -11.50
C GLY A 539 -8.17 -20.54 -10.43
N THR A 540 -8.78 -21.64 -10.00
CA THR A 540 -8.28 -22.48 -8.90
C THR A 540 -6.99 -23.24 -9.24
N GLU A 541 -6.70 -23.45 -10.54
CA GLU A 541 -5.48 -24.12 -11.01
C GLU A 541 -4.38 -23.12 -11.39
N PHE A 542 -4.56 -21.84 -11.10
CA PHE A 542 -3.62 -20.80 -11.47
C PHE A 542 -2.37 -20.84 -10.57
N ALA A 543 -1.19 -21.00 -11.17
CA ALA A 543 0.10 -20.94 -10.50
C ALA A 543 0.94 -19.79 -11.06
N VAL A 544 1.22 -18.77 -10.25
CA VAL A 544 1.89 -17.54 -10.70
C VAL A 544 3.34 -17.77 -11.14
N GLU A 545 3.96 -18.84 -10.63
CA GLU A 545 5.31 -19.30 -10.91
C GLU A 545 5.43 -19.88 -12.32
N ASP A 546 4.34 -20.48 -12.83
CA ASP A 546 4.26 -21.06 -14.18
C ASP A 546 3.97 -19.98 -15.25
N SER A 547 3.91 -18.70 -14.88
CA SER A 547 3.71 -17.60 -15.82
C SER A 547 4.91 -17.46 -16.76
N ASN A 548 4.65 -17.51 -18.06
CA ASN A 548 5.65 -17.28 -19.12
C ASN A 548 6.17 -15.84 -19.19
N TYR A 549 5.56 -14.91 -18.43
CA TYR A 549 5.89 -13.49 -18.46
C TYR A 549 6.04 -12.91 -17.06
N SER A 550 6.97 -11.96 -16.96
CA SER A 550 7.24 -11.16 -15.77
C SER A 550 6.33 -9.94 -15.71
N LYS A 551 6.06 -9.33 -16.87
CA LYS A 551 5.11 -8.23 -17.01
C LYS A 551 4.05 -8.54 -18.05
N ILE A 552 2.80 -8.27 -17.72
CA ILE A 552 1.67 -8.30 -18.64
C ILE A 552 1.16 -6.87 -18.72
N ILE A 553 1.28 -6.27 -19.89
CA ILE A 553 1.01 -4.86 -20.16
C ILE A 553 -0.23 -4.77 -21.04
N ILE A 554 -1.26 -4.11 -20.54
CA ILE A 554 -2.49 -3.81 -21.26
C ILE A 554 -2.26 -2.50 -22.03
N MET A 555 -2.34 -2.55 -23.36
CA MET A 555 -2.10 -1.42 -24.24
C MET A 555 -3.31 -1.23 -25.15
N THR A 556 -4.19 -0.31 -24.76
CA THR A 556 -5.44 0.02 -25.46
C THR A 556 -5.41 1.45 -25.97
N ASP A 557 -6.35 1.80 -26.84
CA ASP A 557 -6.48 3.17 -27.34
C ASP A 557 -6.90 4.13 -26.21
N ALA A 558 -6.55 5.41 -26.36
CA ALA A 558 -6.86 6.48 -25.42
C ALA A 558 -8.28 7.04 -25.67
N ASP A 559 -9.25 6.14 -25.85
CA ASP A 559 -10.66 6.47 -26.08
C ASP A 559 -11.57 5.73 -25.08
N THR A 560 -12.88 5.95 -25.20
CA THR A 560 -13.87 5.33 -24.32
C THR A 560 -13.95 3.81 -24.47
N ASP A 561 -13.62 3.29 -25.66
CA ASP A 561 -13.70 1.87 -25.96
C ASP A 561 -12.48 1.11 -25.43
N GLY A 562 -11.30 1.71 -25.54
CA GLY A 562 -10.07 1.25 -24.91
C GLY A 562 -10.18 1.25 -23.39
N ALA A 563 -10.72 2.32 -22.79
CA ALA A 563 -11.01 2.34 -21.35
C ALA A 563 -11.96 1.20 -20.92
N HIS A 564 -12.99 0.91 -21.72
CA HIS A 564 -13.90 -0.20 -21.46
C HIS A 564 -13.18 -1.56 -21.56
N ILE A 565 -12.33 -1.76 -22.56
CA ILE A 565 -11.52 -2.99 -22.70
C ILE A 565 -10.56 -3.15 -21.52
N GLN A 566 -9.91 -2.07 -21.07
CA GLN A 566 -9.07 -2.09 -19.87
C GLN A 566 -9.86 -2.61 -18.66
N VAL A 567 -11.05 -2.06 -18.40
CA VAL A 567 -11.90 -2.50 -17.27
C VAL A 567 -12.30 -3.97 -17.39
N LEU A 568 -12.63 -4.45 -18.59
CA LEU A 568 -12.97 -5.87 -18.83
C LEU A 568 -11.78 -6.79 -18.57
N LEU A 569 -10.57 -6.41 -19.00
CA LEU A 569 -9.35 -7.19 -18.77
C LEU A 569 -8.92 -7.16 -17.30
N LEU A 570 -9.01 -6.00 -16.64
CA LEU A 570 -8.74 -5.88 -15.21
C LEU A 570 -9.71 -6.76 -14.40
N THR A 571 -10.99 -6.76 -14.78
CA THR A 571 -11.99 -7.65 -14.18
C THR A 571 -11.63 -9.12 -14.39
N PHE A 572 -11.19 -9.49 -15.59
CA PHE A 572 -10.75 -10.86 -15.88
C PHE A 572 -9.56 -11.29 -15.02
N PHE A 573 -8.51 -10.46 -14.96
CA PHE A 573 -7.35 -10.73 -14.13
C PHE A 573 -7.72 -10.78 -12.65
N TYR A 574 -8.56 -9.87 -12.16
CA TYR A 574 -9.01 -9.86 -10.78
C TYR A 574 -9.82 -11.11 -10.41
N ARG A 575 -10.70 -11.59 -11.30
CA ARG A 575 -11.56 -12.75 -11.04
C ARG A 575 -10.86 -14.09 -11.19
N TYR A 576 -9.99 -14.22 -12.18
CA TYR A 576 -9.47 -15.54 -12.58
C TYR A 576 -7.96 -15.68 -12.48
N MET A 577 -7.21 -14.59 -12.29
CA MET A 577 -5.75 -14.61 -12.18
C MET A 577 -5.24 -13.60 -11.13
N LYS A 578 -5.99 -13.43 -10.03
CA LYS A 578 -5.68 -12.47 -8.96
C LYS A 578 -4.22 -12.51 -8.49
N PRO A 579 -3.57 -13.70 -8.36
CA PRO A 579 -2.17 -13.76 -7.95
C PRO A 579 -1.18 -13.01 -8.88
N LEU A 580 -1.53 -12.75 -10.14
CA LEU A 580 -0.71 -11.87 -11.01
C LEU A 580 -0.72 -10.42 -10.54
N ILE A 581 -1.87 -9.94 -10.08
CA ILE A 581 -2.02 -8.58 -9.57
C ILE A 581 -1.31 -8.46 -8.21
N ASP A 582 -1.50 -9.45 -7.33
CA ASP A 582 -0.83 -9.48 -6.02
C ASP A 582 0.70 -9.55 -6.17
N ALA A 583 1.20 -10.27 -7.18
CA ALA A 583 2.62 -10.32 -7.53
C ALA A 583 3.12 -9.07 -8.28
N GLY A 584 2.26 -8.09 -8.56
CA GLY A 584 2.62 -6.85 -9.25
C GLY A 584 3.06 -7.05 -10.70
N LYS A 585 2.50 -8.05 -11.40
CA LYS A 585 2.84 -8.39 -12.78
C LYS A 585 1.93 -7.72 -13.83
N ILE A 586 0.82 -7.10 -13.43
CA ILE A 586 -0.13 -6.43 -14.34
C ILE A 586 0.14 -4.93 -14.42
N TYR A 587 0.24 -4.42 -15.64
CA TYR A 587 0.52 -3.03 -15.95
C TYR A 587 -0.42 -2.49 -17.04
N ILE A 588 -0.61 -1.18 -17.07
CA ILE A 588 -1.33 -0.47 -18.12
C ILE A 588 -0.35 0.49 -18.79
N ALA A 589 -0.28 0.45 -20.12
CA ALA A 589 0.54 1.35 -20.91
C ALA A 589 -0.12 2.74 -21.01
N GLN A 590 0.69 3.80 -21.00
CA GLN A 590 0.23 5.17 -21.21
C GLN A 590 0.81 5.75 -22.51
N PRO A 591 0.12 5.57 -23.65
CA PRO A 591 0.51 6.25 -24.88
C PRO A 591 0.32 7.78 -24.75
N PRO A 592 1.12 8.58 -25.48
CA PRO A 592 0.97 10.03 -25.47
C PRO A 592 -0.30 10.48 -26.20
N LEU A 593 -0.91 11.57 -25.73
CA LEU A 593 -2.10 12.15 -26.35
C LEU A 593 -1.76 13.04 -27.55
N TYR A 594 -0.62 13.72 -27.48
CA TYR A 594 -0.22 14.72 -28.47
C TYR A 594 1.22 14.55 -28.91
N LYS A 595 1.47 14.94 -30.16
CA LYS A 595 2.80 15.13 -30.74
C LYS A 595 2.92 16.53 -31.29
N LEU A 596 3.92 17.25 -30.84
CA LEU A 596 4.29 18.58 -31.32
C LEU A 596 5.51 18.46 -32.20
N THR A 597 5.41 18.96 -33.43
CA THR A 597 6.55 19.03 -34.35
C THR A 597 6.83 20.47 -34.73
N ARG A 598 8.02 20.95 -34.45
CA ARG A 598 8.49 22.27 -34.94
C ARG A 598 9.55 22.09 -35.99
N LYS A 599 9.28 22.70 -37.14
CA LYS A 599 10.20 22.75 -38.27
C LYS A 599 11.01 24.05 -38.19
N SER A 600 12.31 23.93 -37.99
CA SER A 600 13.26 25.04 -38.10
C SER A 600 14.24 24.73 -39.23
N GLY A 601 13.91 25.19 -40.45
CA GLY A 601 14.69 24.89 -41.65
C GLY A 601 14.69 23.38 -41.98
N LYS A 602 15.87 22.74 -41.99
CA LYS A 602 16.04 21.28 -42.23
C LYS A 602 15.94 20.42 -40.97
N MET A 603 15.90 21.01 -39.77
CA MET A 603 15.78 20.27 -38.51
C MET A 603 14.34 20.31 -38.00
N ALA A 604 13.81 19.13 -37.66
CA ALA A 604 12.51 18.98 -37.02
C ALA A 604 12.74 18.50 -35.57
N SER A 605 12.27 19.30 -34.61
CA SER A 605 12.24 18.90 -33.20
C SER A 605 10.84 18.38 -32.87
N VAL A 606 10.78 17.15 -32.35
CA VAL A 606 9.53 16.47 -31.96
C VAL A 606 9.47 16.35 -30.44
N ARG A 607 8.32 16.67 -29.84
CA ARG A 607 8.00 16.34 -28.44
C ARG A 607 6.64 15.67 -28.34
N TYR A 608 6.48 14.82 -27.34
CA TYR A 608 5.22 14.16 -27.01
C TYR A 608 4.69 14.70 -25.69
N ALA A 609 3.36 14.82 -25.57
CA ALA A 609 2.69 15.23 -24.34
C ALA A 609 1.63 14.19 -23.94
N TRP A 610 1.54 13.92 -22.65
CA TRP A 610 0.59 12.98 -22.04
C TRP A 610 -0.58 13.68 -21.35
N THR A 611 -0.44 14.97 -21.05
CA THR A 611 -1.50 15.78 -20.42
C THR A 611 -1.75 17.10 -21.18
N ASP A 612 -2.93 17.69 -20.98
CA ASP A 612 -3.26 19.00 -21.55
C ASP A 612 -2.40 20.13 -20.95
N GLU A 613 -1.97 19.99 -19.69
CA GLU A 613 -1.03 20.92 -19.06
C GLU A 613 0.35 20.87 -19.73
N GLU A 614 0.87 19.67 -20.00
CA GLU A 614 2.12 19.49 -20.75
C GLU A 614 2.02 20.07 -22.16
N LEU A 615 0.89 19.83 -22.84
CA LEU A 615 0.61 20.43 -24.14
C LEU A 615 0.65 21.96 -24.07
N ALA A 616 -0.01 22.57 -23.09
CA ALA A 616 -0.03 24.02 -22.92
C ALA A 616 1.37 24.59 -22.66
N ASN A 617 2.18 23.89 -21.87
CA ASN A 617 3.56 24.28 -21.57
C ASN A 617 4.46 24.17 -22.82
N TYR A 618 4.37 23.07 -23.57
CA TYR A 618 5.14 22.91 -24.81
C TYR A 618 4.67 23.90 -25.88
N MET A 619 3.38 24.19 -26.00
CA MET A 619 2.89 25.22 -26.92
C MET A 619 3.46 26.62 -26.58
N LYS A 620 3.63 26.96 -25.30
CA LYS A 620 4.30 28.20 -24.87
C LYS A 620 5.80 28.20 -25.23
N GLU A 621 6.49 27.08 -25.03
CA GLU A 621 7.93 26.94 -25.34
C GLU A 621 8.21 27.00 -26.86
N PHE A 622 7.34 26.38 -27.66
CA PHE A 622 7.56 26.24 -29.09
C PHE A 622 7.04 27.42 -29.94
N GLY A 623 6.09 28.22 -29.42
CA GLY A 623 5.54 29.40 -30.09
C GLY A 623 4.59 29.06 -31.25
N ASN A 624 4.34 30.01 -32.16
CA ASN A 624 3.25 29.93 -33.14
C ASN A 624 3.48 28.97 -34.34
N ASN A 625 4.67 28.40 -34.53
CA ASN A 625 5.01 27.63 -35.73
C ASN A 625 5.19 26.12 -35.44
N VAL A 626 4.13 25.51 -34.91
CA VAL A 626 4.10 24.11 -34.45
C VAL A 626 3.01 23.36 -35.16
N GLU A 627 3.36 22.19 -35.70
CA GLU A 627 2.42 21.21 -36.20
C GLU A 627 2.02 20.29 -35.04
N LEU A 628 0.78 20.43 -34.58
CA LEU A 628 0.18 19.61 -33.53
C LEU A 628 -0.57 18.43 -34.15
N GLN A 629 -0.19 17.22 -33.75
CA GLN A 629 -0.89 15.99 -34.08
C GLN A 629 -1.47 15.39 -32.80
N ARG A 630 -2.79 15.18 -32.75
CA ARG A 630 -3.47 14.45 -31.67
C ARG A 630 -3.62 13.00 -32.09
N TYR A 631 -3.21 12.07 -31.23
CA TYR A 631 -3.44 10.64 -31.45
C TYR A 631 -4.83 10.27 -30.95
N LYS A 632 -5.62 9.62 -31.80
CA LYS A 632 -6.93 9.07 -31.40
C LYS A 632 -6.86 7.58 -31.08
N GLY A 633 -5.96 6.86 -31.76
CA GLY A 633 -5.72 5.44 -31.53
C GLY A 633 -4.26 5.07 -31.77
N LEU A 634 -3.84 3.96 -31.18
CA LEU A 634 -2.47 3.43 -31.27
C LEU A 634 -2.08 3.06 -32.70
N GLY A 635 -3.05 2.70 -33.54
CA GLY A 635 -2.83 2.37 -34.95
C GLY A 635 -2.38 3.55 -35.82
N GLU A 636 -2.57 4.79 -35.35
CA GLU A 636 -2.12 6.02 -36.04
C GLU A 636 -0.62 6.30 -35.81
N MET A 637 0.00 5.61 -34.85
CA MET A 637 1.41 5.75 -34.53
C MET A 637 2.26 4.85 -35.41
N ASN A 638 3.35 5.42 -35.94
CA ASN A 638 4.37 4.60 -36.62
C ASN A 638 5.07 3.68 -35.61
N PRO A 639 5.57 2.51 -36.02
CA PRO A 639 6.25 1.56 -35.13
C PRO A 639 7.36 2.19 -34.27
N ASP A 640 8.17 3.07 -34.85
CA ASP A 640 9.26 3.76 -34.14
C ASP A 640 8.72 4.70 -33.05
N GLN A 641 7.62 5.41 -33.34
CA GLN A 641 6.98 6.31 -32.36
C GLN A 641 6.38 5.52 -31.21
N LEU A 642 5.74 4.40 -31.51
CA LEU A 642 5.16 3.52 -30.50
C LEU A 642 6.26 2.90 -29.61
N TRP A 643 7.40 2.54 -30.20
CA TRP A 643 8.58 2.11 -29.47
C TRP A 643 9.10 3.19 -28.52
N GLU A 644 9.45 4.35 -29.05
CA GLU A 644 10.06 5.45 -28.29
C GLU A 644 9.19 5.94 -27.12
N THR A 645 7.87 5.91 -27.27
CA THR A 645 6.95 6.51 -26.31
C THR A 645 6.38 5.51 -25.31
N THR A 646 6.02 4.31 -25.77
CA THR A 646 5.11 3.42 -25.02
C THR A 646 5.71 2.05 -24.74
N MET A 647 6.58 1.53 -25.62
CA MET A 647 7.08 0.15 -25.50
C MET A 647 8.53 0.03 -24.99
N ASN A 648 9.37 1.04 -25.23
CA ASN A 648 10.78 1.03 -24.83
C ASN A 648 10.91 1.08 -23.28
N PRO A 649 11.53 0.07 -22.64
CA PRO A 649 11.72 0.04 -21.19
C PRO A 649 12.45 1.24 -20.57
N GLU A 650 13.26 1.95 -21.34
CA GLU A 650 14.05 3.10 -20.86
C GLU A 650 13.26 4.40 -20.82
N THR A 651 12.26 4.58 -21.69
CA THR A 651 11.54 5.85 -21.87
C THR A 651 10.07 5.78 -21.51
N ARG A 652 9.46 4.59 -21.49
CA ARG A 652 8.01 4.44 -21.24
C ARG A 652 7.64 4.67 -19.78
N ALA A 653 6.40 5.14 -19.57
CA ALA A 653 5.71 5.11 -18.29
C ALA A 653 4.63 4.03 -18.30
N LEU A 654 4.57 3.22 -17.23
CA LEU A 654 3.55 2.19 -17.04
C LEU A 654 2.85 2.41 -15.70
N LEU A 655 1.53 2.28 -15.68
CA LEU A 655 0.77 2.21 -14.44
C LEU A 655 0.78 0.78 -13.92
N LYS A 656 1.33 0.57 -12.73
CA LYS A 656 1.31 -0.74 -12.06
C LYS A 656 -0.03 -0.92 -11.35
N VAL A 657 -0.72 -2.02 -11.62
CA VAL A 657 -2.00 -2.34 -10.99
C VAL A 657 -1.75 -3.03 -9.65
N GLU A 658 -2.32 -2.50 -8.58
CA GLU A 658 -2.21 -3.07 -7.23
C GLU A 658 -3.56 -3.09 -6.52
N ILE A 659 -3.79 -4.12 -5.71
CA ILE A 659 -4.99 -4.23 -4.87
C ILE A 659 -4.65 -3.65 -3.50
N VAL A 660 -5.02 -2.38 -3.28
CA VAL A 660 -4.84 -1.71 -2.00
C VAL A 660 -5.85 -2.21 -0.97
N ASP A 661 -7.10 -2.37 -1.36
CA ASP A 661 -8.17 -2.87 -0.49
C ASP A 661 -9.00 -3.91 -1.24
N ALA A 662 -8.88 -5.18 -0.83
CA ALA A 662 -9.57 -6.29 -1.47
C ALA A 662 -11.09 -6.18 -1.34
N ALA A 663 -11.62 -5.64 -0.24
CA ALA A 663 -13.04 -5.50 0.01
C ALA A 663 -13.63 -4.35 -0.82
N LYS A 664 -12.95 -3.20 -0.87
CA LYS A 664 -13.33 -2.06 -1.74
C LYS A 664 -13.24 -2.44 -3.22
N ALA A 665 -12.18 -3.15 -3.61
CA ALA A 665 -12.02 -3.66 -4.98
C ALA A 665 -13.15 -4.63 -5.35
N GLU A 666 -13.49 -5.58 -4.47
CA GLU A 666 -14.59 -6.52 -4.68
C GLU A 666 -15.91 -5.80 -4.90
N ARG A 667 -16.24 -4.83 -4.03
CA ARG A 667 -17.47 -4.05 -4.11
C ARG A 667 -17.53 -3.24 -5.41
N ARG A 668 -16.44 -2.59 -5.80
CA ARG A 668 -16.36 -1.81 -7.05
C ARG A 668 -16.55 -2.69 -8.27
N VAL A 669 -15.83 -3.81 -8.36
CA VAL A 669 -15.96 -4.75 -9.49
C VAL A 669 -17.39 -5.30 -9.57
N SER A 670 -17.97 -5.71 -8.44
CA SER A 670 -19.33 -6.24 -8.42
C SER A 670 -20.39 -5.20 -8.77
N THR A 671 -20.23 -3.95 -8.32
CA THR A 671 -21.17 -2.85 -8.63
C THR A 671 -21.09 -2.42 -10.10
N LEU A 672 -19.88 -2.23 -10.63
CA LEU A 672 -19.67 -1.75 -11.99
C LEU A 672 -19.91 -2.83 -13.05
N MET A 673 -19.47 -4.07 -12.78
CA MET A 673 -19.46 -5.14 -13.77
C MET A 673 -20.56 -6.18 -13.58
N GLY A 674 -21.20 -6.22 -12.40
CA GLY A 674 -22.21 -7.22 -12.03
C GLY A 674 -23.56 -7.07 -12.72
N ASP A 675 -24.48 -8.00 -12.43
CA ASP A 675 -25.76 -8.07 -13.14
C ASP A 675 -26.78 -7.02 -12.73
N LYS A 676 -26.73 -6.55 -11.48
CA LYS A 676 -27.70 -5.58 -10.94
C LYS A 676 -27.47 -4.19 -11.54
N VAL A 677 -28.49 -3.65 -12.19
CA VAL A 677 -28.42 -2.33 -12.86
C VAL A 677 -28.54 -1.18 -11.86
N ASP A 678 -29.41 -1.29 -10.86
CA ASP A 678 -29.69 -0.17 -9.95
C ASP A 678 -28.48 0.29 -9.12
N PRO A 679 -27.66 -0.60 -8.52
CA PRO A 679 -26.45 -0.18 -7.80
C PRO A 679 -25.45 0.52 -8.71
N ARG A 680 -25.31 0.04 -9.96
CA ARG A 680 -24.47 0.67 -10.97
C ARG A 680 -24.97 2.05 -11.35
N LYS A 681 -26.28 2.18 -11.60
CA LYS A 681 -26.89 3.46 -11.97
C LYS A 681 -26.71 4.49 -10.85
N ARG A 682 -26.94 4.10 -9.59
CA ARG A 682 -26.67 4.94 -8.42
C ARG A 682 -25.21 5.39 -8.39
N TRP A 683 -24.28 4.44 -8.53
CA TRP A 683 -22.86 4.75 -8.55
C TRP A 683 -22.50 5.76 -9.66
N ILE A 684 -23.02 5.59 -10.88
CA ILE A 684 -22.78 6.53 -11.98
C ILE A 684 -23.36 7.91 -11.64
N VAL A 685 -24.58 7.98 -11.11
CA VAL A 685 -25.22 9.25 -10.73
C VAL A 685 -24.43 9.98 -9.63
N GLU A 686 -23.86 9.24 -8.69
CA GLU A 686 -23.09 9.79 -7.56
C GLU A 686 -21.65 10.19 -7.95
N ASN A 687 -21.05 9.54 -8.96
CA ASN A 687 -19.61 9.66 -9.23
C ASN A 687 -19.27 10.27 -10.60
N VAL A 688 -20.23 10.43 -11.50
CA VAL A 688 -20.02 11.02 -12.83
C VAL A 688 -20.65 12.40 -12.86
N ASP A 689 -19.84 13.42 -13.13
CA ASP A 689 -20.34 14.76 -13.40
C ASP A 689 -20.92 14.81 -14.82
N PHE A 690 -22.24 14.95 -14.93
CA PHE A 690 -22.93 15.05 -16.21
C PHE A 690 -22.90 16.45 -16.80
N THR A 691 -22.40 17.46 -16.06
CA THR A 691 -22.38 18.84 -16.53
C THR A 691 -21.28 19.12 -17.56
N GLU A 692 -20.28 18.25 -17.68
CA GLU A 692 -19.25 18.30 -18.74
C GLU A 692 -19.72 17.73 -20.10
N TYR A 693 -20.95 17.23 -20.21
CA TYR A 693 -21.49 16.58 -21.42
C TYR A 693 -22.56 17.40 -22.17
N GLU A 694 -22.56 18.73 -22.05
CA GLU A 694 -23.23 19.61 -23.02
C GLU A 694 -22.27 19.99 -24.15
N GLU A 695 -22.11 19.10 -25.14
CA GLU A 695 -21.67 19.44 -26.50
C GLU A 695 -22.71 19.00 -27.54
#